data_AF-A0A3E0HUD8-F1
#
_entry.id   AF-A0A3E0HUD8-F1
#
_cell.length_a   1.000
_cell.length_b   1.000
_cell.length_c   1.000
_cell.angle_alpha   90.00
_cell.angle_beta   90.00
_cell.angle_gamma   90.00
#
_symmetry.space_group_name_H-M   'P 1'
#
loop_
_entity.id
_entity.type
_entity.pdbx_description
1 polymer ?
#
loop_
_entity_poly.entity_id
_entity_poly.type
_entity_poly.pdbx_seq_one_letter_code
_entity_poly.pdbx_strand_id
1 'polypeptide(L)'
;MTSVALRVGAAVLGLVAATGPLTPWASAQTPSHVWDRYNYSPTSRTLAPVAVYQASAGVGSPTNVLSGRPTRIAGRDSLITLDFGKDVGGLVTLTFGGASDASQRLGLAFSESSRYVGEDSDSSRQLGGDDGAIFADVAGAGTYTVPAAKLRGGFRYLTLFLATDGWVDLTGVSLEFTAAPGKADPHDYANHFYSNDDLLNRIWYAGAYTVQLDTIGPDQSRLKSATSGWDNSGVLGPAASYLTDGAKRDRSVWAGDLGVSLPTEFATTDDTASARNSLDALYALEKTTGELPYAGPTFNEFGSDTYHLWALVGTGYYYRYTGDRAWLAGIWPKYAAAMRFITGQIDGNGLLDVPSNLWPDWGPVGRAGEVVEANAILFQALNLGVELATAVGDAADANAWGRLASGIKSAANATLWNPTVGLYRDSPGGTLYPQDGNSLAIWFGLTDTRDKNVRITRALAGRWNSLGAVTPEYPGLIGTFPGSMEVSAHLAAGDDVNALDLMRREWGYMLDSPAGTDSTFWESFNYDGSFYYNNSFVSAAHGWSTGPTSALTFSVLGLAPTSATGFDFAPHPGNLSHVEGDLTLPQGKATGSWDFADGTLTEKLTSPSGSTVRLGIPTYGSRSVTVTVNGATAWSGGHSVAANGSTDGEYIYLTGLPAGSYEVTATGIASPTTFATSVLPNQLPPGYAPCAAEGGTCTPTTSDQVVAFGAGSYVYRTADGPITCDANAFHGADPAFGLVKTCYLAPAGGPAGYATCAPSGGTCTLTGTHEVAYGADGAFHFRLATGNIACTAAAFDSDPLPGKAKACYASPGAPPGDWAKCADENGSCAVSGVRPMAFGAAGDYWAGSTNGATPCTTGTVGVDPAYGVAKACYTWSGPPPGFARQCAAEHDSCAVAGQRTVAFGAAGSYVYRTFSGPTPCTVQAFGTDPLHGTAKACFLTS
;
A
#
# COMPACT_ATOMS: atom_id res chain seq x y z
N MET A 1 43.02 52.34 48.55
CA MET A 1 43.59 51.58 47.41
C MET A 1 42.47 51.46 46.35
N THR A 2 41.84 52.51 45.80
CA THR A 2 42.30 53.66 44.99
C THR A 2 43.27 53.23 43.88
N SER A 3 42.81 52.90 42.67
CA SER A 3 42.33 53.77 41.56
C SER A 3 43.48 54.32 40.69
N VAL A 4 43.14 54.70 39.44
CA VAL A 4 43.96 55.41 38.40
C VAL A 4 44.65 54.45 37.40
N ALA A 5 44.16 54.22 36.18
CA ALA A 5 43.97 55.10 35.00
C ALA A 5 45.27 55.44 34.25
N LEU A 6 45.32 55.11 32.94
CA LEU A 6 45.87 56.02 31.94
C LEU A 6 45.07 55.89 30.63
N ARG A 7 44.46 57.02 30.27
CA ARG A 7 43.82 57.32 28.99
C ARG A 7 44.85 57.90 28.01
N VAL A 8 44.40 58.01 26.75
CA VAL A 8 44.63 59.04 25.71
C VAL A 8 45.23 58.36 24.47
N GLY A 9 44.63 58.34 23.28
CA GLY A 9 43.67 59.18 22.53
C GLY A 9 43.48 58.48 21.17
N ALA A 10 42.44 58.67 20.36
CA ALA A 10 41.87 59.91 19.89
C ALA A 10 40.44 59.70 19.33
N ALA A 11 39.61 60.72 19.51
CA ALA A 11 38.42 61.05 18.72
C ALA A 11 38.87 61.73 17.41
N VAL A 12 38.15 61.81 16.28
CA VAL A 12 36.83 61.38 15.78
C VAL A 12 36.84 61.69 14.27
N LEU A 13 36.16 60.87 13.46
CA LEU A 13 35.42 61.18 12.22
C LEU A 13 34.93 59.81 11.69
N GLY A 14 33.66 59.43 11.63
CA GLY A 14 32.41 60.17 11.47
C GLY A 14 31.70 59.64 10.22
N LEU A 15 31.14 58.42 10.28
CA LEU A 15 30.23 57.88 9.28
C LEU A 15 29.07 57.15 9.98
N VAL A 16 27.87 57.70 9.81
CA VAL A 16 26.61 57.18 10.35
C VAL A 16 26.14 56.07 9.43
N ALA A 17 26.14 54.83 9.93
CA ALA A 17 25.42 53.71 9.34
C ALA A 17 24.18 53.45 10.22
N ALA A 18 22.99 53.55 9.62
CA ALA A 18 21.73 53.21 10.26
C ALA A 18 21.63 51.69 10.42
N THR A 19 21.67 51.20 11.65
CA THR A 19 21.41 49.80 12.02
C THR A 19 19.91 49.59 12.18
N GLY A 20 19.26 48.96 11.20
CA GLY A 20 17.98 48.27 11.42
C GLY A 20 18.22 46.88 12.04
N PRO A 21 17.29 46.34 12.83
CA PRO A 21 17.46 45.03 13.46
C PRO A 21 17.42 43.94 12.38
N LEU A 22 18.51 43.17 12.28
CA LEU A 22 18.52 41.90 11.57
C LEU A 22 17.70 40.91 12.41
N THR A 23 16.58 40.44 11.87
CA THR A 23 15.87 39.28 12.39
C THR A 23 16.77 38.04 12.24
N PRO A 24 17.00 37.26 13.31
CA PRO A 24 17.80 36.05 13.21
C PRO A 24 17.01 35.02 12.40
N TRP A 25 17.69 34.43 11.42
CA TRP A 25 17.19 33.29 10.67
C TRP A 25 16.93 32.15 11.65
N ALA A 26 15.78 31.50 11.52
CA ALA A 26 15.40 30.36 12.34
C ALA A 26 16.50 29.30 12.28
N SER A 27 17.14 29.02 13.41
CA SER A 27 17.98 27.84 13.57
C SER A 27 17.09 26.62 13.36
N ALA A 28 17.44 25.73 12.43
CA ALA A 28 16.83 24.41 12.34
C ALA A 28 16.92 23.74 13.71
N GLN A 29 15.78 23.53 14.36
CA GLN A 29 15.71 22.76 15.61
C GLN A 29 16.20 21.35 15.29
N THR A 30 17.18 20.87 16.06
CA THR A 30 17.47 19.43 16.11
C THR A 30 16.18 18.68 16.45
N PRO A 31 15.83 17.61 15.70
CA PRO A 31 14.62 16.84 15.99
C PRO A 31 14.64 16.34 17.44
N SER A 32 13.53 16.55 18.14
CA SER A 32 13.36 16.12 19.54
C SER A 32 13.29 14.60 19.68
N HIS A 33 12.81 13.93 18.64
CA HIS A 33 12.63 12.49 18.56
C HIS A 33 13.07 11.93 17.20
N VAL A 34 13.42 10.65 17.14
CA VAL A 34 13.93 10.01 15.90
C VAL A 34 12.90 10.00 14.77
N TRP A 35 11.61 9.97 15.13
CA TRP A 35 10.50 9.94 14.19
C TRP A 35 10.15 11.32 13.61
N ASP A 36 10.59 12.42 14.22
CA ASP A 36 10.31 13.79 13.73
C ASP A 36 10.79 13.99 12.28
N ARG A 37 11.81 13.22 11.84
CA ARG A 37 12.33 13.26 10.47
C ARG A 37 11.35 12.80 9.40
N TYR A 38 10.32 12.04 9.77
CA TYR A 38 9.32 11.52 8.85
C TYR A 38 8.10 12.44 8.74
N ASN A 39 7.95 13.43 9.62
CA ASN A 39 6.78 14.30 9.63
C ASN A 39 6.83 15.30 8.46
N TYR A 40 5.98 15.08 7.46
CA TYR A 40 5.84 15.97 6.31
C TYR A 40 5.05 17.23 6.62
N SER A 41 4.43 17.37 7.79
CA SER A 41 3.72 18.58 8.14
C SER A 41 4.65 19.79 8.30
N PRO A 42 4.29 21.00 7.89
CA PRO A 42 5.14 22.16 8.08
C PRO A 42 5.04 22.72 9.51
N THR A 43 6.18 23.18 10.06
CA THR A 43 6.25 23.89 11.35
C THR A 43 5.81 25.37 11.27
N SER A 44 5.31 25.81 10.11
CA SER A 44 4.93 27.18 9.81
C SER A 44 3.73 27.20 8.88
N ARG A 45 2.80 28.13 9.09
CA ARG A 45 1.71 28.40 8.14
C ARG A 45 2.12 29.24 6.94
N THR A 46 3.36 29.73 6.89
CA THR A 46 3.92 30.40 5.71
C THR A 46 5.06 29.57 5.16
N LEU A 47 4.88 29.03 3.96
CA LEU A 47 5.85 28.19 3.27
C LEU A 47 6.49 28.96 2.11
N ALA A 48 7.68 28.53 1.71
CA ALA A 48 8.37 29.00 0.53
C ALA A 48 8.81 27.78 -0.29
N PRO A 49 8.96 27.92 -1.63
CA PRO A 49 9.56 26.87 -2.43
C PRO A 49 11.00 26.60 -1.98
N VAL A 50 11.42 25.34 -2.06
CA VAL A 50 12.74 24.89 -1.60
C VAL A 50 13.74 24.74 -2.74
N ALA A 51 13.27 24.61 -3.98
CA ALA A 51 14.11 24.45 -5.16
C ALA A 51 13.49 25.08 -6.41
N VAL A 52 14.33 25.28 -7.43
CA VAL A 52 13.90 25.53 -8.81
C VAL A 52 13.93 24.19 -9.53
N TYR A 53 12.78 23.74 -10.03
CA TYR A 53 12.65 22.50 -10.79
C TYR A 53 13.14 22.66 -12.24
N GLN A 54 12.69 23.71 -12.92
CA GLN A 54 13.16 24.08 -14.26
C GLN A 54 13.04 25.57 -14.52
N ALA A 55 13.80 26.09 -15.48
CA ALA A 55 13.70 27.47 -15.95
C ALA A 55 14.07 27.57 -17.43
N SER A 56 13.38 28.42 -18.18
CA SER A 56 13.70 28.70 -19.57
C SER A 56 14.93 29.61 -19.70
N ALA A 57 15.47 29.72 -20.92
CA ALA A 57 16.62 30.60 -21.20
C ALA A 57 16.34 32.09 -20.95
N GLY A 58 15.07 32.51 -20.97
CA GLY A 58 14.65 33.88 -20.68
C GLY A 58 14.60 34.21 -19.18
N VAL A 59 14.91 33.26 -18.30
CA VAL A 59 14.94 33.46 -16.85
C VAL A 59 16.37 33.69 -16.36
N GLY A 60 16.64 34.91 -15.89
CA GLY A 60 17.94 35.31 -15.35
C GLY A 60 18.10 34.95 -13.88
N SER A 61 19.16 34.18 -13.55
CA SER A 61 19.52 33.78 -12.19
C SER A 61 18.35 33.15 -11.39
N PRO A 62 17.74 32.06 -11.89
CA PRO A 62 16.47 31.53 -11.38
C PRO A 62 16.46 31.22 -9.87
N THR A 63 17.59 30.81 -9.29
CA THR A 63 17.68 30.49 -7.86
C THR A 63 17.62 31.72 -6.94
N ASN A 64 17.72 32.94 -7.47
CA ASN A 64 17.65 34.17 -6.68
C ASN A 64 16.32 34.30 -5.94
N VAL A 65 15.21 33.85 -6.54
CA VAL A 65 13.86 33.93 -5.97
C VAL A 65 13.75 33.21 -4.62
N LEU A 66 14.48 32.11 -4.43
CA LEU A 66 14.50 31.33 -3.19
C LEU A 66 15.15 32.08 -2.02
N SER A 67 15.86 33.18 -2.30
CA SER A 67 16.60 33.99 -1.32
C SER A 67 16.13 35.44 -1.23
N GLY A 68 14.94 35.76 -1.77
CA GLY A 68 14.42 37.12 -1.76
C GLY A 68 15.06 38.06 -2.79
N ARG A 69 15.91 37.54 -3.70
CA ARG A 69 16.66 38.33 -4.67
C ARG A 69 15.93 38.37 -6.01
N PRO A 70 16.09 39.44 -6.82
CA PRO A 70 15.44 39.55 -8.12
C PRO A 70 15.82 38.40 -9.07
N THR A 71 14.80 37.75 -9.60
CA THR A 71 14.84 36.80 -10.72
C THR A 71 14.07 37.40 -11.87
N ARG A 72 14.75 37.72 -12.97
CA ARG A 72 14.11 38.33 -14.13
C ARG A 72 13.53 37.24 -15.03
N ILE A 73 12.23 37.31 -15.31
CA ILE A 73 11.57 36.50 -16.34
C ILE A 73 11.34 37.42 -17.54
N ALA A 74 11.99 37.17 -18.68
CA ALA A 74 11.99 38.06 -19.83
C ALA A 74 11.65 37.35 -21.14
N GLY A 75 10.73 37.94 -21.90
CA GLY A 75 10.21 37.39 -23.14
C GLY A 75 9.01 36.48 -22.91
N ARG A 76 8.05 36.56 -23.83
CA ARG A 76 6.85 35.74 -23.86
C ARG A 76 7.20 34.25 -23.77
N ASP A 77 6.40 33.50 -23.03
CA ASP A 77 6.52 32.06 -22.77
C ASP A 77 7.80 31.67 -21.99
N SER A 78 8.52 32.66 -21.44
CA SER A 78 9.59 32.35 -20.49
C SER A 78 9.00 31.94 -19.15
N LEU A 79 9.45 30.79 -18.64
CA LEU A 79 8.89 30.15 -17.47
C LEU A 79 9.95 29.73 -16.46
N ILE A 80 9.54 29.69 -15.19
CA ILE A 80 10.26 29.08 -14.07
C ILE A 80 9.27 28.20 -13.29
N THR A 81 9.64 26.96 -13.02
CA THR A 81 8.89 26.07 -12.13
C THR A 81 9.63 25.96 -10.80
N LEU A 82 8.91 26.19 -9.71
CA LEU A 82 9.38 26.10 -8.33
C LEU A 82 8.86 24.80 -7.71
N ASP A 83 9.72 24.12 -6.95
CA ASP A 83 9.38 22.89 -6.22
C ASP A 83 9.31 23.20 -4.71
N PHE A 84 8.19 22.85 -4.08
CA PHE A 84 8.01 22.95 -2.63
C PHE A 84 8.62 21.76 -1.87
N GLY A 85 9.10 20.74 -2.59
CA GLY A 85 9.78 19.55 -2.07
C GLY A 85 8.82 18.45 -1.60
N LYS A 86 7.55 18.80 -1.40
CA LYS A 86 6.44 17.94 -1.01
C LYS A 86 5.14 18.58 -1.50
N ASP A 87 4.05 17.82 -1.44
CA ASP A 87 2.72 18.34 -1.72
C ASP A 87 2.34 19.42 -0.68
N VAL A 88 1.69 20.49 -1.11
CA VAL A 88 1.26 21.60 -0.25
C VAL A 88 -0.09 22.17 -0.72
N GLY A 89 -0.77 22.90 0.16
CA GLY A 89 -2.08 23.48 -0.13
C GLY A 89 -2.29 24.87 0.46
N GLY A 90 -2.81 25.79 -0.35
CA GLY A 90 -3.30 27.09 0.12
C GLY A 90 -3.14 28.27 -0.85
N LEU A 91 -2.89 29.46 -0.32
CA LEU A 91 -2.85 30.73 -1.07
C LEU A 91 -1.42 31.19 -1.37
N VAL A 92 -1.05 31.20 -2.66
CA VAL A 92 0.25 31.71 -3.09
C VAL A 92 0.24 33.24 -3.14
N THR A 93 1.33 33.84 -2.68
CA THR A 93 1.66 35.26 -2.82
C THR A 93 2.98 35.42 -3.57
N LEU A 94 2.96 36.22 -4.64
CA LEU A 94 4.13 36.62 -5.42
C LEU A 94 4.55 38.03 -5.03
N THR A 95 5.84 38.28 -4.92
CA THR A 95 6.43 39.61 -4.70
C THR A 95 7.27 40.01 -5.90
N PHE A 96 7.05 41.22 -6.41
CA PHE A 96 7.70 41.77 -7.59
C PHE A 96 8.62 42.94 -7.23
N GLY A 97 9.81 42.96 -7.81
CA GLY A 97 10.77 44.06 -7.75
C GLY A 97 10.62 45.09 -8.86
N GLY A 98 9.89 44.77 -9.94
CA GLY A 98 9.68 45.65 -11.08
C GLY A 98 9.11 44.94 -12.31
N ALA A 99 8.70 45.73 -13.30
CA ALA A 99 8.24 45.27 -14.60
C ALA A 99 8.68 46.24 -15.69
N SER A 100 8.74 45.79 -16.95
CA SER A 100 9.09 46.65 -18.09
C SER A 100 8.09 47.78 -18.34
N ASP A 101 6.81 47.54 -18.08
CA ASP A 101 5.72 48.50 -18.21
C ASP A 101 4.47 48.02 -17.44
N ALA A 102 3.39 48.81 -17.49
CA ALA A 102 2.16 48.56 -16.76
C ALA A 102 1.29 47.40 -17.31
N SER A 103 1.66 46.82 -18.47
CA SER A 103 0.86 45.82 -19.18
C SER A 103 1.34 44.39 -19.02
N GLN A 104 2.39 44.16 -18.21
CA GLN A 104 2.97 42.83 -18.05
C GLN A 104 2.01 41.90 -17.31
N ARG A 105 2.01 40.62 -17.71
CA ARG A 105 1.10 39.62 -17.15
C ARG A 105 1.82 38.30 -16.94
N LEU A 106 1.81 37.80 -15.71
CA LEU A 106 2.46 36.55 -15.31
C LEU A 106 1.39 35.49 -15.03
N GLY A 107 1.47 34.34 -15.71
CA GLY A 107 0.64 33.17 -15.47
C GLY A 107 1.16 32.33 -14.30
N LEU A 108 0.25 31.68 -13.58
CA LEU A 108 0.53 30.74 -12.50
C LEU A 108 -0.22 29.43 -12.79
N ALA A 109 0.52 28.32 -12.80
CA ALA A 109 -0.01 26.98 -12.99
C ALA A 109 0.51 26.02 -11.90
N PHE A 110 -0.36 25.14 -11.43
CA PHE A 110 -0.11 24.30 -10.25
C PHE A 110 -0.19 22.82 -10.59
N SER A 111 0.80 22.02 -10.18
CA SER A 111 0.80 20.57 -10.39
C SER A 111 1.26 19.79 -9.16
N GLU A 112 0.59 18.69 -8.86
CA GLU A 112 1.01 17.72 -7.84
C GLU A 112 2.16 16.84 -8.34
N SER A 113 2.23 16.58 -9.65
CA SER A 113 3.18 15.64 -10.25
C SER A 113 4.17 16.32 -11.19
N SER A 114 5.42 15.86 -11.16
CA SER A 114 6.45 16.27 -12.12
C SER A 114 6.07 15.99 -13.58
N ARG A 115 5.15 15.06 -13.84
CA ARG A 115 4.67 14.70 -15.19
C ARG A 115 3.81 15.76 -15.85
N TYR A 116 3.13 16.59 -15.07
CA TYR A 116 2.14 17.54 -15.57
C TYR A 116 2.56 19.00 -15.34
N VAL A 117 3.82 19.22 -14.98
CA VAL A 117 4.41 20.56 -14.91
C VAL A 117 4.33 21.23 -16.28
N GLY A 118 3.62 22.34 -16.35
CA GLY A 118 3.48 23.14 -17.56
C GLY A 118 2.84 24.49 -17.26
N GLU A 119 2.33 25.13 -18.31
CA GLU A 119 1.58 26.39 -18.24
C GLU A 119 0.09 26.18 -17.88
N ASP A 120 -0.35 24.93 -17.76
CA ASP A 120 -1.69 24.56 -17.31
C ASP A 120 -1.64 23.94 -15.92
N SER A 121 -2.60 24.32 -15.07
CA SER A 121 -2.77 23.65 -13.77
C SER A 121 -3.35 22.27 -13.98
N ASP A 122 -3.04 21.35 -13.05
CA ASP A 122 -3.63 20.02 -13.01
C ASP A 122 -5.15 20.09 -13.09
N SER A 123 -5.78 19.11 -13.74
CA SER A 123 -7.23 19.11 -13.86
C SER A 123 -7.90 18.86 -12.50
N SER A 124 -8.89 19.69 -12.14
CA SER A 124 -9.75 19.48 -10.97
C SER A 124 -11.23 19.36 -11.36
N ARG A 125 -11.51 19.26 -12.66
CA ARG A 125 -12.85 19.22 -13.25
C ARG A 125 -12.94 17.94 -14.07
N GLN A 126 -14.04 17.20 -13.94
CA GLN A 126 -14.36 15.93 -14.63
C GLN A 126 -13.52 15.59 -15.86
N LEU A 127 -13.09 14.32 -15.98
CA LEU A 127 -12.36 13.68 -17.09
C LEU A 127 -12.44 14.41 -18.45
N GLY A 128 -11.61 15.45 -18.66
CA GLY A 128 -11.47 16.12 -19.96
C GLY A 128 -11.51 17.65 -19.98
N GLY A 129 -11.26 18.36 -18.88
CA GLY A 129 -11.03 19.82 -18.93
C GLY A 129 -9.74 20.25 -18.25
N ASP A 130 -8.94 21.08 -18.91
CA ASP A 130 -7.78 21.72 -18.31
C ASP A 130 -8.23 22.87 -17.41
N ASP A 131 -7.63 22.98 -16.22
CA ASP A 131 -7.92 24.07 -15.29
C ASP A 131 -7.32 25.41 -15.76
N GLY A 132 -6.32 25.33 -16.65
CA GLY A 132 -5.56 26.45 -17.17
C GLY A 132 -4.70 27.14 -16.11
N ALA A 133 -4.13 28.28 -16.49
CA ALA A 133 -3.45 29.18 -15.56
C ALA A 133 -4.38 30.28 -15.03
N ILE A 134 -4.06 30.78 -13.85
CA ILE A 134 -4.51 32.10 -13.39
C ILE A 134 -3.43 33.13 -13.72
N PHE A 135 -3.79 34.42 -13.72
CA PHE A 135 -2.85 35.47 -14.13
C PHE A 135 -2.81 36.61 -13.12
N ALA A 136 -1.61 37.11 -12.90
CA ALA A 136 -1.31 38.34 -12.18
C ALA A 136 -0.95 39.45 -13.18
N ASP A 137 -1.64 40.58 -13.10
CA ASP A 137 -1.22 41.79 -13.82
C ASP A 137 -0.10 42.49 -13.00
N VAL A 138 1.04 42.76 -13.64
CA VAL A 138 2.26 43.24 -12.99
C VAL A 138 2.63 44.60 -13.56
N ALA A 139 2.27 45.68 -12.86
CA ALA A 139 2.54 47.03 -13.33
C ALA A 139 3.89 47.62 -12.87
N GLY A 140 4.60 46.93 -11.97
CA GLY A 140 5.81 47.41 -11.31
C GLY A 140 6.10 46.62 -10.04
N ALA A 141 6.79 47.23 -9.07
CA ALA A 141 7.02 46.60 -7.77
C ALA A 141 5.71 46.49 -6.97
N GLY A 142 5.51 45.37 -6.27
CA GLY A 142 4.27 45.10 -5.52
C GLY A 142 4.09 43.63 -5.19
N THR A 143 2.89 43.26 -4.76
CA THR A 143 2.52 41.88 -4.43
C THR A 143 1.25 41.46 -5.12
N TYR A 144 1.14 40.18 -5.47
CA TYR A 144 -0.08 39.54 -5.93
C TYR A 144 -0.36 38.32 -5.05
N THR A 145 -1.55 38.24 -4.45
CA THR A 145 -2.01 37.05 -3.75
C THR A 145 -3.14 36.42 -4.55
N VAL A 146 -3.06 35.09 -4.72
CA VAL A 146 -4.09 34.31 -5.40
C VAL A 146 -5.45 34.55 -4.71
N PRO A 147 -6.53 34.85 -5.45
CA PRO A 147 -7.85 35.00 -4.86
C PRO A 147 -8.30 33.72 -4.13
N ALA A 148 -9.05 33.84 -3.03
CA ALA A 148 -9.52 32.68 -2.26
C ALA A 148 -10.27 31.64 -3.11
N ALA A 149 -11.13 32.09 -4.04
CA ALA A 149 -11.83 31.20 -4.97
C ALA A 149 -10.88 30.38 -5.87
N LYS A 150 -9.63 30.83 -6.06
CA LYS A 150 -8.59 30.16 -6.83
C LYS A 150 -7.51 29.51 -5.95
N LEU A 151 -7.79 29.32 -4.66
CA LEU A 151 -6.96 28.51 -3.77
C LEU A 151 -6.66 27.15 -4.41
N ARG A 152 -5.40 26.71 -4.36
CA ARG A 152 -5.03 25.36 -4.77
C ARG A 152 -4.76 24.52 -3.55
N GLY A 153 -5.58 23.49 -3.34
CA GLY A 153 -5.55 22.70 -2.12
C GLY A 153 -4.48 21.60 -2.10
N GLY A 154 -4.04 21.14 -3.27
CA GLY A 154 -2.90 20.22 -3.44
C GLY A 154 -2.10 20.62 -4.68
N PHE A 155 -0.80 20.78 -4.51
CA PHE A 155 0.23 20.95 -5.53
C PHE A 155 1.63 20.86 -4.90
N ARG A 156 2.62 20.37 -5.65
CA ARG A 156 4.03 20.42 -5.28
C ARG A 156 4.82 21.43 -6.12
N TYR A 157 4.42 21.58 -7.38
CA TYR A 157 5.10 22.40 -8.38
C TYR A 157 4.25 23.63 -8.73
N LEU A 158 4.90 24.79 -8.74
CA LEU A 158 4.32 26.06 -9.19
C LEU A 158 5.10 26.56 -10.41
N THR A 159 4.47 26.57 -11.58
CA THR A 159 5.02 27.17 -12.79
C THR A 159 4.56 28.61 -12.92
N LEU A 160 5.51 29.52 -13.11
CA LEU A 160 5.31 30.94 -13.38
C LEU A 160 5.82 31.27 -14.78
N PHE A 161 4.99 31.84 -15.64
CA PHE A 161 5.35 32.11 -17.04
C PHE A 161 4.87 33.47 -17.53
N LEU A 162 5.68 34.16 -18.33
CA LEU A 162 5.34 35.50 -18.83
C LEU A 162 4.43 35.43 -20.06
N ALA A 163 3.20 35.91 -19.95
CA ALA A 163 2.21 35.91 -21.03
C ALA A 163 2.32 37.10 -21.99
N THR A 164 3.31 37.97 -21.76
CA THR A 164 3.54 39.22 -22.47
C THR A 164 4.97 39.30 -22.98
N ASP A 165 5.20 40.17 -23.97
CA ASP A 165 6.54 40.60 -24.32
C ASP A 165 7.03 41.61 -23.27
N GLY A 166 8.32 41.59 -22.91
CA GLY A 166 8.86 42.45 -21.86
C GLY A 166 9.56 41.66 -20.76
N TRP A 167 9.51 42.15 -19.53
CA TRP A 167 10.09 41.46 -18.36
C TRP A 167 9.38 41.79 -17.06
N VAL A 168 9.44 40.84 -16.12
CA VAL A 168 9.10 41.03 -14.70
C VAL A 168 10.26 40.56 -13.82
N ASP A 169 10.50 41.27 -12.71
CA ASP A 169 11.46 40.86 -11.69
C ASP A 169 10.70 40.26 -10.50
N LEU A 170 10.78 38.93 -10.35
CA LEU A 170 10.22 38.21 -9.22
C LEU A 170 11.22 38.20 -8.07
N THR A 171 10.84 38.71 -6.90
CA THR A 171 11.71 38.80 -5.72
C THR A 171 11.28 37.88 -4.59
N GLY A 172 10.10 37.26 -4.65
CA GLY A 172 9.70 36.29 -3.63
C GLY A 172 8.43 35.53 -3.99
N VAL A 173 8.31 34.33 -3.43
CA VAL A 173 7.14 33.47 -3.49
C VAL A 173 6.90 32.90 -2.09
N SER A 174 5.68 33.05 -1.58
CA SER A 174 5.25 32.43 -0.33
C SER A 174 3.89 31.78 -0.49
N LEU A 175 3.58 30.80 0.35
CA LEU A 175 2.29 30.11 0.42
C LEU A 175 1.74 30.22 1.85
N GLU A 176 0.52 30.70 2.01
CA GLU A 176 -0.24 30.49 3.24
C GLU A 176 -0.79 29.06 3.24
N PHE A 177 -0.30 28.21 4.15
CA PHE A 177 -0.74 26.84 4.32
C PHE A 177 -2.10 26.80 5.02
N THR A 178 -3.15 26.44 4.27
CA THR A 178 -4.55 26.53 4.74
C THR A 178 -5.08 25.25 5.31
N ALA A 179 -4.40 24.12 5.09
CA ALA A 179 -4.86 22.82 5.55
C ALA A 179 -4.88 22.71 7.08
N ALA A 180 -5.75 21.84 7.58
CA ALA A 180 -6.09 21.67 8.99
C ALA A 180 -6.21 23.02 9.74
N PRO A 181 -7.17 23.90 9.37
CA PRO A 181 -7.24 25.27 9.91
C PRO A 181 -7.47 25.32 11.43
N GLY A 182 -7.95 24.22 12.03
CA GLY A 182 -8.10 24.07 13.49
C GLY A 182 -6.79 23.89 14.28
N LYS A 183 -5.65 23.65 13.61
CA LYS A 183 -4.35 23.39 14.28
C LYS A 183 -3.47 24.64 14.28
N ALA A 184 -3.08 25.18 15.44
CA ALA A 184 -2.24 26.39 15.46
C ALA A 184 -0.85 26.14 14.82
N ASP A 185 -0.19 25.06 15.24
CA ASP A 185 1.00 24.51 14.60
C ASP A 185 0.59 23.25 13.81
N PRO A 186 0.71 23.25 12.46
CA PRO A 186 0.36 22.07 11.68
C PRO A 186 1.19 20.83 12.06
N HIS A 187 2.43 21.03 12.54
CA HIS A 187 3.36 19.95 12.88
C HIS A 187 3.03 19.22 14.19
N ASP A 188 2.10 19.75 14.99
CA ASP A 188 1.70 19.19 16.30
C ASP A 188 0.72 18.03 16.16
N TYR A 189 1.25 16.88 15.72
CA TYR A 189 0.50 15.63 15.67
C TYR A 189 0.29 15.09 17.09
N ALA A 190 -0.95 14.70 17.39
CA ALA A 190 -1.29 14.19 18.72
C ALA A 190 -0.62 12.85 19.00
N ASN A 191 -0.46 12.02 17.96
CA ASN A 191 0.03 10.65 18.04
C ASN A 191 1.28 10.45 17.18
N HIS A 192 2.01 9.37 17.42
CA HIS A 192 3.16 8.97 16.59
C HIS A 192 3.22 7.45 16.41
N PHE A 193 3.97 7.04 15.40
CA PHE A 193 4.33 5.66 15.12
C PHE A 193 5.80 5.60 14.71
N TYR A 194 6.51 4.61 15.23
CA TYR A 194 7.88 4.32 14.85
C TYR A 194 8.13 2.81 14.87
N SER A 195 8.91 2.34 13.91
CA SER A 195 9.30 0.94 13.78
C SER A 195 10.74 0.82 13.28
N ASN A 196 11.27 -0.40 13.31
CA ASN A 196 12.56 -0.71 12.70
C ASN A 196 12.54 -0.74 11.16
N ASP A 197 11.40 -0.42 10.51
CA ASP A 197 11.26 -0.32 9.06
C ASP A 197 11.05 1.13 8.63
N ASP A 198 12.05 1.70 7.96
CA ASP A 198 12.05 3.09 7.50
C ASP A 198 10.89 3.39 6.54
N LEU A 199 10.54 2.44 5.67
CA LEU A 199 9.48 2.63 4.70
C LEU A 199 8.10 2.66 5.36
N LEU A 200 7.84 1.76 6.32
CA LEU A 200 6.58 1.79 7.08
C LEU A 200 6.43 3.07 7.90
N ASN A 201 7.54 3.59 8.44
CA ASN A 201 7.53 4.90 9.10
C ASN A 201 7.12 6.01 8.11
N ARG A 202 7.76 6.07 6.92
CA ARG A 202 7.37 7.04 5.87
C ARG A 202 5.91 6.90 5.45
N ILE A 203 5.41 5.68 5.32
CA ILE A 203 4.00 5.40 4.97
C ILE A 203 3.06 5.95 6.02
N TRP A 204 3.33 5.73 7.31
CA TRP A 204 2.47 6.25 8.39
C TRP A 204 2.32 7.77 8.29
N TYR A 205 3.44 8.49 8.20
CA TYR A 205 3.44 9.95 8.16
C TYR A 205 2.93 10.52 6.83
N ALA A 206 3.08 9.82 5.71
CA ALA A 206 2.49 10.23 4.44
C ALA A 206 0.96 10.16 4.45
N GLY A 207 0.38 9.12 5.07
CA GLY A 207 -1.08 9.05 5.24
C GLY A 207 -1.61 10.08 6.23
N ALA A 208 -0.87 10.35 7.31
CA ALA A 208 -1.17 11.44 8.25
C ALA A 208 -1.16 12.82 7.54
N TYR A 209 -0.17 13.04 6.67
CA TYR A 209 -0.07 14.28 5.91
C TYR A 209 -1.13 14.39 4.81
N THR A 210 -1.52 13.28 4.20
CA THR A 210 -2.62 13.21 3.22
C THR A 210 -3.92 13.70 3.85
N VAL A 211 -4.37 13.10 4.97
CA VAL A 211 -5.60 13.56 5.62
C VAL A 211 -5.49 14.99 6.17
N GLN A 212 -4.29 15.43 6.56
CA GLN A 212 -4.08 16.83 6.96
C GLN A 212 -4.35 17.79 5.80
N LEU A 213 -3.91 17.48 4.57
CA LEU A 213 -4.22 18.27 3.37
C LEU A 213 -5.70 18.21 2.99
N ASP A 214 -6.35 17.08 3.25
CA ASP A 214 -7.77 16.84 2.99
C ASP A 214 -8.69 17.48 4.04
N THR A 215 -8.15 17.96 5.16
CA THR A 215 -8.90 18.73 6.19
C THR A 215 -8.88 20.22 5.88
N ILE A 216 -10.04 20.78 5.53
CA ILE A 216 -10.16 22.11 4.92
C ILE A 216 -11.08 23.04 5.72
N GLY A 217 -10.99 24.34 5.45
CA GLY A 217 -11.88 25.36 6.01
C GLY A 217 -13.31 25.29 5.44
N PRO A 218 -14.30 25.87 6.14
CA PRO A 218 -15.72 25.82 5.75
C PRO A 218 -16.00 26.40 4.37
N ASP A 219 -15.22 27.38 3.93
CA ASP A 219 -15.39 28.18 2.71
C ASP A 219 -14.37 27.82 1.61
N GLN A 220 -13.81 26.61 1.68
CA GLN A 220 -12.71 26.16 0.80
C GLN A 220 -13.10 24.95 -0.06
N SER A 221 -14.39 24.60 -0.15
CA SER A 221 -14.87 23.47 -0.94
C SER A 221 -15.05 23.83 -2.41
N ARG A 222 -15.00 22.84 -3.29
CA ARG A 222 -15.23 23.03 -4.73
C ARG A 222 -16.69 23.36 -5.00
N LEU A 223 -16.92 24.36 -5.84
CA LEU A 223 -18.21 24.58 -6.51
C LEU A 223 -18.30 23.74 -7.78
N LYS A 224 -19.19 22.74 -7.80
CA LYS A 224 -19.44 21.90 -8.98
C LYS A 224 -19.91 22.70 -10.21
N SER A 225 -20.53 23.85 -9.99
CA SER A 225 -21.05 24.74 -11.03
C SER A 225 -19.98 25.52 -11.80
N ALA A 226 -18.71 25.48 -11.40
CA ALA A 226 -17.65 26.18 -12.12
C ALA A 226 -17.53 25.65 -13.56
N THR A 227 -17.70 26.55 -14.53
CA THR A 227 -17.68 26.21 -15.97
C THR A 227 -16.31 26.39 -16.61
N SER A 228 -15.37 27.07 -15.94
CA SER A 228 -13.98 27.23 -16.37
C SER A 228 -13.02 27.26 -15.17
N GLY A 229 -11.85 26.62 -15.32
CA GLY A 229 -10.90 26.42 -14.23
C GLY A 229 -11.54 25.78 -12.99
N TRP A 230 -11.06 26.20 -11.81
CA TRP A 230 -11.62 25.81 -10.53
C TRP A 230 -12.20 26.99 -9.74
N ASP A 231 -13.15 26.68 -8.87
CA ASP A 231 -13.69 27.62 -7.90
C ASP A 231 -13.85 26.88 -6.57
N ASN A 232 -13.03 27.26 -5.60
CA ASN A 232 -12.97 26.67 -4.26
C ASN A 232 -13.61 27.58 -3.19
N SER A 233 -14.58 28.41 -3.57
CA SER A 233 -15.36 29.26 -2.64
C SER A 233 -16.63 28.59 -2.11
N GLY A 234 -16.79 27.27 -2.32
CA GLY A 234 -17.92 26.49 -1.86
C GLY A 234 -17.95 26.38 -0.33
N VAL A 235 -19.16 26.40 0.23
CA VAL A 235 -19.38 26.36 1.68
C VAL A 235 -19.89 24.99 2.11
N LEU A 236 -19.13 24.31 2.98
CA LEU A 236 -19.49 23.01 3.56
C LEU A 236 -20.48 23.11 4.71
N GLY A 237 -20.42 24.21 5.46
CA GLY A 237 -21.29 24.44 6.59
C GLY A 237 -20.70 25.43 7.59
N PRO A 238 -21.28 25.54 8.80
CA PRO A 238 -20.93 26.58 9.76
C PRO A 238 -19.71 26.26 10.65
N ALA A 239 -19.15 25.05 10.58
CA ALA A 239 -18.07 24.63 11.47
C ALA A 239 -16.70 25.13 11.01
N ALA A 240 -15.68 25.02 11.87
CA ALA A 240 -14.36 25.58 11.59
C ALA A 240 -13.53 24.75 10.59
N SER A 241 -13.80 23.46 10.46
CA SER A 241 -13.05 22.53 9.61
C SER A 241 -13.86 21.30 9.25
N TYR A 242 -13.50 20.67 8.13
CA TYR A 242 -14.14 19.48 7.57
C TYR A 242 -13.09 18.57 6.93
N LEU A 243 -13.24 17.26 7.08
CA LEU A 243 -12.47 16.23 6.41
C LEU A 243 -13.15 15.91 5.06
N THR A 244 -12.38 16.00 3.97
CA THR A 244 -12.87 15.80 2.60
C THR A 244 -12.17 14.62 1.92
N ASP A 245 -12.54 14.34 0.67
CA ASP A 245 -11.95 13.26 -0.15
C ASP A 245 -10.48 13.49 -0.50
N GLY A 246 -10.14 14.71 -0.88
CA GLY A 246 -8.84 15.02 -1.44
C GLY A 246 -8.51 16.50 -1.45
N ALA A 247 -7.22 16.78 -1.46
CA ALA A 247 -6.70 18.15 -1.36
C ALA A 247 -6.95 18.96 -2.64
N LYS A 248 -6.76 18.39 -3.83
CA LYS A 248 -6.81 19.14 -5.10
C LYS A 248 -8.21 19.17 -5.72
N ARG A 249 -8.78 18.00 -6.03
CA ARG A 249 -10.04 17.83 -6.78
C ARG A 249 -11.18 17.52 -5.81
N ASP A 250 -12.41 17.79 -6.24
CA ASP A 250 -13.68 17.69 -5.51
C ASP A 250 -13.79 18.44 -4.17
N ARG A 251 -12.84 18.30 -3.23
CA ARG A 251 -12.78 19.07 -1.97
C ARG A 251 -14.14 19.12 -1.28
N SER A 252 -14.78 17.96 -1.17
CA SER A 252 -16.15 17.79 -0.67
C SER A 252 -16.18 16.63 0.32
N VAL A 253 -17.19 16.57 1.18
CA VAL A 253 -17.33 15.43 2.07
C VAL A 253 -17.88 14.26 1.25
N TRP A 254 -17.03 13.26 1.00
CA TRP A 254 -17.42 11.99 0.39
C TRP A 254 -17.57 10.93 1.47
N ALA A 255 -18.74 10.30 1.52
CA ALA A 255 -19.07 9.38 2.61
C ALA A 255 -18.20 8.11 2.61
N GLY A 256 -17.82 7.60 1.42
CA GLY A 256 -16.96 6.43 1.26
C GLY A 256 -15.56 6.65 1.86
N ASP A 257 -14.96 7.81 1.58
CA ASP A 257 -13.64 8.20 2.09
C ASP A 257 -13.58 8.20 3.62
N LEU A 258 -14.64 8.67 4.29
CA LEU A 258 -14.74 8.67 5.75
C LEU A 258 -14.63 7.26 6.36
N GLY A 259 -14.87 6.20 5.59
CA GLY A 259 -14.62 4.82 6.01
C GLY A 259 -13.15 4.53 6.33
N VAL A 260 -12.23 5.26 5.70
CA VAL A 260 -10.77 5.06 5.80
C VAL A 260 -10.07 6.29 6.38
N SER A 261 -10.40 7.50 5.92
CA SER A 261 -9.72 8.73 6.32
C SER A 261 -10.05 9.15 7.76
N LEU A 262 -11.26 8.89 8.26
CA LEU A 262 -11.63 9.19 9.66
C LEU A 262 -10.82 8.35 10.66
N PRO A 263 -10.71 7.01 10.52
CA PRO A 263 -9.76 6.21 11.30
C PRO A 263 -8.31 6.75 11.26
N THR A 264 -7.84 7.19 10.09
CA THR A 264 -6.50 7.78 9.93
C THR A 264 -6.37 9.11 10.68
N GLU A 265 -7.34 10.01 10.56
CA GLU A 265 -7.34 11.32 11.25
C GLU A 265 -7.30 11.12 12.78
N PHE A 266 -8.06 10.15 13.30
CA PHE A 266 -8.02 9.77 14.71
C PHE A 266 -6.68 9.14 15.12
N ALA A 267 -6.14 8.21 14.34
CA ALA A 267 -4.88 7.52 14.63
C ALA A 267 -3.66 8.47 14.64
N THR A 268 -3.77 9.66 14.04
CA THR A 268 -2.64 10.56 13.79
C THR A 268 -2.77 11.88 14.55
N THR A 269 -3.69 12.75 14.14
CA THR A 269 -3.81 14.12 14.65
C THR A 269 -4.82 14.27 15.78
N ASP A 270 -5.61 13.22 16.05
CA ASP A 270 -6.76 13.23 16.97
C ASP A 270 -7.77 14.34 16.63
N ASP A 271 -7.86 14.74 15.35
CA ASP A 271 -8.88 15.70 14.90
C ASP A 271 -10.23 15.01 14.71
N THR A 272 -10.89 14.70 15.82
CA THR A 272 -12.25 14.16 15.80
C THR A 272 -13.31 15.22 15.45
N ALA A 273 -12.97 16.51 15.51
CA ALA A 273 -13.91 17.59 15.25
C ALA A 273 -14.20 17.71 13.75
N SER A 274 -13.18 17.66 12.89
CA SER A 274 -13.33 17.71 11.43
C SER A 274 -14.15 16.54 10.91
N ALA A 275 -13.87 15.32 11.38
CA ALA A 275 -14.70 14.15 11.13
C ALA A 275 -16.17 14.32 11.55
N ARG A 276 -16.45 14.76 12.78
CA ARG A 276 -17.83 15.02 13.25
C ARG A 276 -18.54 16.03 12.37
N ASN A 277 -17.88 17.15 12.07
CA ASN A 277 -18.48 18.23 11.29
C ASN A 277 -18.84 17.75 9.86
N SER A 278 -18.05 16.83 9.30
CA SER A 278 -18.28 16.22 8.00
C SER A 278 -19.50 15.30 8.02
N LEU A 279 -19.63 14.47 9.07
CA LEU A 279 -20.85 13.67 9.30
C LEU A 279 -22.08 14.56 9.50
N ASP A 280 -21.97 15.64 10.29
CA ASP A 280 -23.05 16.63 10.47
C ASP A 280 -23.48 17.25 9.13
N ALA A 281 -22.54 17.52 8.23
CA ALA A 281 -22.83 18.04 6.89
C ALA A 281 -23.62 17.05 6.04
N LEU A 282 -23.29 15.76 6.09
CA LEU A 282 -24.07 14.70 5.42
C LEU A 282 -25.47 14.57 6.03
N TYR A 283 -25.59 14.56 7.37
CA TYR A 283 -26.89 14.51 8.05
C TYR A 283 -27.74 15.76 7.82
N ALA A 284 -27.14 16.92 7.57
CA ALA A 284 -27.87 18.14 7.22
C ALA A 284 -28.58 18.02 5.87
N LEU A 285 -28.10 17.15 4.98
CA LEU A 285 -28.64 16.90 3.64
C LEU A 285 -29.59 15.69 3.58
N GLU A 286 -29.74 14.92 4.66
CA GLU A 286 -30.60 13.74 4.73
C GLU A 286 -32.00 13.99 4.11
N LYS A 287 -32.44 13.08 3.23
CA LYS A 287 -33.78 13.12 2.67
C LYS A 287 -34.82 12.68 3.70
N THR A 288 -36.08 13.04 3.46
CA THR A 288 -37.21 12.57 4.28
C THR A 288 -37.38 11.05 4.31
N THR A 289 -36.77 10.33 3.35
CA THR A 289 -36.74 8.86 3.30
C THR A 289 -35.75 8.25 4.29
N GLY A 290 -34.83 9.05 4.84
CA GLY A 290 -33.65 8.59 5.61
C GLY A 290 -32.37 8.51 4.77
N GLU A 291 -32.46 8.66 3.45
CA GLU A 291 -31.29 8.55 2.56
C GLU A 291 -30.29 9.70 2.79
N LEU A 292 -29.05 9.34 3.13
CA LEU A 292 -27.88 10.22 3.18
C LEU A 292 -27.21 10.36 1.79
N PRO A 293 -26.59 11.52 1.50
CA PRO A 293 -25.86 11.72 0.25
C PRO A 293 -24.53 10.95 0.23
N TYR A 294 -24.04 10.63 -0.96
CA TYR A 294 -22.70 10.05 -1.15
C TYR A 294 -21.60 11.11 -1.20
N ALA A 295 -21.94 12.32 -1.64
CA ALA A 295 -21.02 13.46 -1.67
C ALA A 295 -21.76 14.78 -1.39
N GLY A 296 -21.18 15.61 -0.53
CA GLY A 296 -21.62 16.99 -0.33
C GLY A 296 -21.49 17.49 1.11
N PRO A 297 -21.65 18.81 1.32
CA PRO A 297 -21.76 19.87 0.32
C PRO A 297 -20.46 20.11 -0.46
N THR A 298 -20.42 20.82 -1.59
CA THR A 298 -21.56 21.47 -2.27
C THR A 298 -22.25 20.60 -3.33
N PHE A 299 -21.79 19.35 -3.51
CA PHE A 299 -22.26 18.49 -4.60
C PHE A 299 -23.68 17.97 -4.36
N ASN A 300 -23.98 17.60 -3.11
CA ASN A 300 -25.30 17.18 -2.63
C ASN A 300 -25.89 16.04 -3.47
N GLU A 301 -25.11 14.99 -3.69
CA GLU A 301 -25.48 13.89 -4.57
C GLU A 301 -25.90 12.65 -3.79
N PHE A 302 -26.86 11.89 -4.34
CA PHE A 302 -27.55 10.78 -3.68
C PHE A 302 -27.67 9.58 -4.62
N GLY A 303 -28.15 8.44 -4.12
CA GLY A 303 -28.33 7.22 -4.90
C GLY A 303 -27.09 6.33 -4.93
N SER A 304 -26.44 6.14 -3.78
CA SER A 304 -25.43 5.11 -3.56
C SER A 304 -25.66 4.48 -2.19
N ASP A 305 -25.97 3.19 -2.18
CA ASP A 305 -26.22 2.45 -0.94
C ASP A 305 -24.92 2.18 -0.17
N THR A 306 -23.81 1.91 -0.86
CA THR A 306 -22.50 1.69 -0.24
C THR A 306 -21.98 2.95 0.44
N TYR A 307 -22.05 4.12 -0.20
CA TYR A 307 -21.63 5.39 0.41
C TYR A 307 -22.58 5.82 1.53
N HIS A 308 -23.89 5.57 1.38
CA HIS A 308 -24.84 5.73 2.47
C HIS A 308 -24.42 4.91 3.70
N LEU A 309 -24.05 3.64 3.50
CA LEU A 309 -23.57 2.76 4.56
C LEU A 309 -22.24 3.23 5.17
N TRP A 310 -21.31 3.75 4.37
CA TRP A 310 -20.05 4.30 4.87
C TRP A 310 -20.26 5.51 5.81
N ALA A 311 -21.26 6.37 5.56
CA ALA A 311 -21.63 7.44 6.50
C ALA A 311 -22.12 6.89 7.86
N LEU A 312 -22.83 5.76 7.85
CA LEU A 312 -23.29 5.07 9.07
C LEU A 312 -22.12 4.41 9.81
N VAL A 313 -21.20 3.78 9.08
CA VAL A 313 -19.95 3.22 9.64
C VAL A 313 -19.10 4.34 10.26
N GLY A 314 -18.91 5.46 9.56
CA GLY A 314 -18.19 6.63 10.06
C GLY A 314 -18.81 7.20 11.34
N THR A 315 -20.14 7.26 11.42
CA THR A 315 -20.87 7.64 12.65
C THR A 315 -20.57 6.71 13.82
N GLY A 316 -20.55 5.40 13.57
CA GLY A 316 -20.17 4.39 14.56
C GLY A 316 -18.73 4.56 15.05
N TYR A 317 -17.77 4.76 14.12
CA TYR A 317 -16.37 4.99 14.45
C TYR A 317 -16.17 6.27 15.25
N TYR A 318 -16.77 7.39 14.84
CA TYR A 318 -16.69 8.64 15.59
C TYR A 318 -17.16 8.47 17.04
N TYR A 319 -18.31 7.83 17.26
CA TYR A 319 -18.80 7.57 18.61
C TYR A 319 -17.87 6.64 19.41
N ARG A 320 -17.36 5.58 18.78
CA ARG A 320 -16.43 4.65 19.43
C ARG A 320 -15.16 5.35 19.89
N TYR A 321 -14.65 6.30 19.12
CA TYR A 321 -13.43 7.03 19.45
C TYR A 321 -13.64 8.13 20.49
N THR A 322 -14.81 8.78 20.51
CA THR A 322 -15.06 9.96 21.35
C THR A 322 -15.95 9.72 22.56
N GLY A 323 -16.87 8.76 22.47
CA GLY A 323 -17.96 8.58 23.44
C GLY A 323 -18.95 9.73 23.50
N ASP A 324 -19.04 10.57 22.46
CA ASP A 324 -19.86 11.78 22.44
C ASP A 324 -21.37 11.46 22.43
N ARG A 325 -21.90 11.20 23.63
CA ARG A 325 -23.32 10.88 23.86
C ARG A 325 -24.24 12.06 23.55
N ALA A 326 -23.76 13.30 23.70
CA ALA A 326 -24.57 14.48 23.45
C ALA A 326 -24.82 14.66 21.95
N TRP A 327 -23.76 14.54 21.14
CA TRP A 327 -23.89 14.54 19.69
C TRP A 327 -24.73 13.37 19.20
N LEU A 328 -24.45 12.14 19.66
CA LEU A 328 -25.21 10.95 19.26
C LEU A 328 -26.71 11.11 19.55
N ALA A 329 -27.06 11.60 20.75
CA ALA A 329 -28.46 11.85 21.10
C ALA A 329 -29.12 12.91 20.20
N GLY A 330 -28.36 13.92 19.76
CA GLY A 330 -28.83 14.96 18.84
C GLY A 330 -29.11 14.45 17.43
N ILE A 331 -28.30 13.51 16.92
CA ILE A 331 -28.44 12.95 15.57
C ILE A 331 -29.24 11.64 15.53
N TRP A 332 -29.57 11.04 16.68
CA TRP A 332 -30.21 9.71 16.76
C TRP A 332 -31.44 9.52 15.87
N PRO A 333 -32.41 10.45 15.81
CA PRO A 333 -33.58 10.27 14.94
C PRO A 333 -33.22 10.12 13.45
N LYS A 334 -32.18 10.84 13.01
CA LYS A 334 -31.64 10.80 11.65
C LYS A 334 -30.87 9.51 11.38
N TYR A 335 -29.99 9.13 12.30
CA TYR A 335 -29.26 7.85 12.22
C TYR A 335 -30.23 6.66 12.13
N ALA A 336 -31.25 6.62 12.99
CA ALA A 336 -32.24 5.55 12.99
C ALA A 336 -33.11 5.56 11.71
N ALA A 337 -33.42 6.73 11.14
CA ALA A 337 -34.11 6.83 9.86
C ALA A 337 -33.25 6.31 8.71
N ALA A 338 -31.97 6.67 8.65
CA ALA A 338 -31.01 6.17 7.67
C ALA A 338 -30.79 4.65 7.77
N MET A 339 -30.63 4.11 8.99
CA MET A 339 -30.58 2.65 9.20
C MET A 339 -31.87 1.95 8.71
N ARG A 340 -33.05 2.52 8.95
CA ARG A 340 -34.33 1.96 8.46
C ARG A 340 -34.49 2.07 6.96
N PHE A 341 -33.99 3.15 6.35
CA PHE A 341 -33.94 3.31 4.89
C PHE A 341 -33.18 2.14 4.26
N ILE A 342 -31.94 1.89 4.69
CA ILE A 342 -31.10 0.86 4.08
C ILE A 342 -31.54 -0.57 4.45
N THR A 343 -31.96 -0.80 5.69
CA THR A 343 -32.46 -2.14 6.10
C THR A 343 -33.80 -2.49 5.47
N GLY A 344 -34.57 -1.51 4.98
CA GLY A 344 -35.77 -1.72 4.19
C GLY A 344 -35.50 -2.27 2.77
N GLN A 345 -34.24 -2.28 2.34
CA GLN A 345 -33.79 -2.83 1.05
C GLN A 345 -33.23 -4.26 1.20
N ILE A 346 -33.30 -4.86 2.39
CA ILE A 346 -33.02 -6.29 2.58
C ILE A 346 -34.18 -7.09 1.98
N ASP A 347 -33.85 -7.98 1.05
CA ASP A 347 -34.81 -8.71 0.26
C ASP A 347 -35.30 -10.00 0.94
N GLY A 348 -36.02 -10.85 0.19
CA GLY A 348 -36.53 -12.13 0.68
C GLY A 348 -35.44 -13.18 0.96
N ASN A 349 -34.24 -13.02 0.39
CA ASN A 349 -33.09 -13.90 0.62
C ASN A 349 -32.27 -13.47 1.83
N GLY A 350 -32.63 -12.35 2.47
CA GLY A 350 -31.97 -11.85 3.67
C GLY A 350 -30.64 -11.16 3.38
N LEU A 351 -30.45 -10.67 2.15
CA LEU A 351 -29.33 -9.83 1.72
C LEU A 351 -29.84 -8.47 1.27
N LEU A 352 -29.00 -7.45 1.38
CA LEU A 352 -29.24 -6.15 0.77
C LEU A 352 -29.23 -6.31 -0.75
N ASP A 353 -30.32 -5.94 -1.42
CA ASP A 353 -30.47 -5.95 -2.88
C ASP A 353 -30.29 -4.53 -3.44
N VAL A 354 -29.10 -4.23 -3.94
CA VAL A 354 -28.74 -2.90 -4.44
C VAL A 354 -29.45 -2.63 -5.78
N PRO A 355 -30.25 -1.55 -5.91
CA PRO A 355 -30.99 -1.29 -7.13
C PRO A 355 -30.10 -1.04 -8.36
N SER A 356 -30.42 -1.71 -9.47
CA SER A 356 -29.65 -1.62 -10.73
C SER A 356 -29.54 -0.23 -11.38
N ASN A 357 -30.35 0.73 -10.94
CA ASN A 357 -30.31 2.11 -11.42
C ASN A 357 -29.40 3.03 -10.59
N LEU A 358 -28.75 2.51 -9.55
CA LEU A 358 -27.71 3.24 -8.82
C LEU A 358 -26.38 3.11 -9.57
N TRP A 359 -25.67 4.23 -9.70
CA TRP A 359 -24.50 4.37 -10.57
C TRP A 359 -23.18 4.80 -9.88
N PRO A 360 -23.14 5.52 -8.73
CA PRO A 360 -21.89 6.10 -8.23
C PRO A 360 -21.02 5.19 -7.35
N ASP A 361 -21.36 3.91 -7.19
CA ASP A 361 -20.58 2.98 -6.36
C ASP A 361 -19.19 2.72 -6.97
N TRP A 362 -18.20 2.39 -6.15
CA TRP A 362 -16.82 2.16 -6.60
C TRP A 362 -16.72 0.88 -7.48
N GLY A 363 -15.79 0.84 -8.45
CA GLY A 363 -15.52 -0.33 -9.33
C GLY A 363 -16.54 -0.61 -10.46
N PRO A 364 -16.27 -0.47 -11.77
CA PRO A 364 -17.27 -0.37 -12.87
C PRO A 364 -18.08 -1.63 -13.18
N VAL A 365 -17.78 -2.75 -12.54
CA VAL A 365 -18.37 -4.07 -12.83
C VAL A 365 -19.06 -4.60 -11.57
N GLY A 366 -20.32 -5.04 -11.68
CA GLY A 366 -21.00 -5.78 -10.60
C GLY A 366 -21.41 -4.92 -9.41
N ARG A 367 -22.31 -3.93 -9.63
CA ARG A 367 -22.69 -2.95 -8.59
C ARG A 367 -24.11 -3.10 -8.04
N ALA A 368 -24.86 -4.06 -8.57
CA ALA A 368 -26.29 -4.17 -8.34
C ALA A 368 -26.68 -5.61 -8.01
N GLY A 369 -27.78 -5.76 -7.29
CA GLY A 369 -28.18 -7.04 -6.72
C GLY A 369 -27.63 -7.22 -5.31
N GLU A 370 -27.61 -8.48 -4.88
CA GLU A 370 -27.05 -8.91 -3.59
C GLU A 370 -25.51 -8.91 -3.60
N VAL A 371 -24.90 -7.73 -3.75
CA VAL A 371 -23.45 -7.60 -3.86
C VAL A 371 -22.75 -7.76 -2.51
N VAL A 372 -21.61 -8.46 -2.50
CA VAL A 372 -20.86 -8.79 -1.28
C VAL A 372 -20.28 -7.56 -0.59
N GLU A 373 -19.85 -6.55 -1.35
CA GLU A 373 -19.36 -5.27 -0.79
C GLU A 373 -20.43 -4.60 0.09
N ALA A 374 -21.60 -4.29 -0.49
CA ALA A 374 -22.68 -3.62 0.23
C ALA A 374 -23.17 -4.43 1.44
N ASN A 375 -23.23 -5.75 1.32
CA ASN A 375 -23.63 -6.63 2.43
C ASN A 375 -22.57 -6.68 3.56
N ALA A 376 -21.28 -6.62 3.22
CA ALA A 376 -20.21 -6.54 4.22
C ALA A 376 -20.26 -5.20 4.97
N ILE A 377 -20.44 -4.07 4.27
CA ILE A 377 -20.55 -2.75 4.91
C ILE A 377 -21.84 -2.67 5.74
N LEU A 378 -22.97 -3.20 5.26
CA LEU A 378 -24.22 -3.26 6.03
C LEU A 378 -24.05 -4.09 7.30
N PHE A 379 -23.35 -5.22 7.24
CA PHE A 379 -23.04 -6.02 8.43
C PHE A 379 -22.30 -5.18 9.48
N GLN A 380 -21.32 -4.39 9.06
CA GLN A 380 -20.58 -3.50 9.94
C GLN A 380 -21.43 -2.35 10.49
N ALA A 381 -22.22 -1.69 9.64
CA ALA A 381 -23.14 -0.63 10.04
C ALA A 381 -24.18 -1.13 11.06
N LEU A 382 -24.67 -2.36 10.91
CA LEU A 382 -25.57 -2.99 11.87
C LEU A 382 -24.88 -3.26 13.22
N ASN A 383 -23.65 -3.80 13.22
CA ASN A 383 -22.90 -4.06 14.46
C ASN A 383 -22.58 -2.77 15.22
N LEU A 384 -22.14 -1.73 14.50
CA LEU A 384 -21.95 -0.38 15.07
C LEU A 384 -23.29 0.20 15.53
N GLY A 385 -24.36 0.04 14.75
CA GLY A 385 -25.71 0.46 15.12
C GLY A 385 -26.19 -0.17 16.43
N VAL A 386 -25.87 -1.43 16.71
CA VAL A 386 -26.18 -2.09 18.00
C VAL A 386 -25.48 -1.37 19.16
N GLU A 387 -24.20 -1.01 18.99
CA GLU A 387 -23.44 -0.23 19.97
C GLU A 387 -24.12 1.13 20.22
N LEU A 388 -24.43 1.87 19.15
CA LEU A 388 -25.06 3.19 19.25
C LEU A 388 -26.46 3.13 19.88
N ALA A 389 -27.30 2.18 19.45
CA ALA A 389 -28.63 1.95 20.00
C ALA A 389 -28.56 1.64 21.51
N THR A 390 -27.60 0.80 21.91
CA THR A 390 -27.36 0.50 23.33
C THR A 390 -26.93 1.75 24.09
N ALA A 391 -26.09 2.59 23.49
CA ALA A 391 -25.62 3.83 24.12
C ALA A 391 -26.75 4.82 24.40
N VAL A 392 -27.74 4.95 23.50
CA VAL A 392 -28.90 5.84 23.70
C VAL A 392 -30.08 5.18 24.43
N GLY A 393 -29.98 3.88 24.76
CA GLY A 393 -31.03 3.13 25.46
C GLY A 393 -32.17 2.61 24.58
N ASP A 394 -31.96 2.53 23.26
CA ASP A 394 -32.92 1.96 22.31
C ASP A 394 -32.74 0.44 22.16
N ALA A 395 -33.25 -0.29 23.15
CA ALA A 395 -33.17 -1.75 23.15
C ALA A 395 -33.95 -2.40 21.99
N ALA A 396 -34.93 -1.72 21.39
CA ALA A 396 -35.71 -2.26 20.29
C ALA A 396 -34.89 -2.32 19.01
N ASP A 397 -34.27 -1.19 18.62
CA ASP A 397 -33.40 -1.11 17.46
C ASP A 397 -32.12 -1.93 17.65
N ALA A 398 -31.52 -1.93 18.86
CA ALA A 398 -30.37 -2.79 19.16
C ALA A 398 -30.67 -4.28 18.90
N ASN A 399 -31.80 -4.78 19.38
CA ASN A 399 -32.19 -6.17 19.17
C ASN A 399 -32.57 -6.47 17.71
N ALA A 400 -33.21 -5.53 17.02
CA ALA A 400 -33.58 -5.69 15.62
C ALA A 400 -32.35 -5.77 14.71
N TRP A 401 -31.42 -4.82 14.86
CA TRP A 401 -30.20 -4.76 14.07
C TRP A 401 -29.24 -5.91 14.37
N GLY A 402 -29.15 -6.36 15.63
CA GLY A 402 -28.38 -7.57 15.96
C GLY A 402 -28.90 -8.84 15.27
N ARG A 403 -30.23 -8.97 15.12
CA ARG A 403 -30.83 -10.07 14.34
C ARG A 403 -30.54 -9.95 12.85
N LEU A 404 -30.64 -8.74 12.29
CA LEU A 404 -30.32 -8.49 10.88
C LEU A 404 -28.84 -8.78 10.59
N ALA A 405 -27.91 -8.34 11.45
CA ALA A 405 -26.48 -8.62 11.29
C ALA A 405 -26.20 -10.13 11.23
N SER A 406 -26.80 -10.88 12.15
CA SER A 406 -26.69 -12.35 12.16
C SER A 406 -27.29 -12.99 10.90
N GLY A 407 -28.40 -12.44 10.40
CA GLY A 407 -29.06 -12.86 9.17
C GLY A 407 -28.20 -12.63 7.92
N ILE A 408 -27.69 -11.41 7.75
CA ILE A 408 -26.79 -11.02 6.65
C ILE A 408 -25.55 -11.91 6.62
N LYS A 409 -24.91 -12.10 7.78
CA LYS A 409 -23.76 -13.01 7.89
C LYS A 409 -24.10 -14.42 7.43
N SER A 410 -25.23 -14.97 7.86
CA SER A 410 -25.67 -16.31 7.47
C SER A 410 -25.96 -16.41 5.97
N ALA A 411 -26.69 -15.43 5.41
CA ALA A 411 -27.09 -15.43 4.01
C ALA A 411 -25.89 -15.22 3.07
N ALA A 412 -24.97 -14.31 3.38
CA ALA A 412 -23.78 -14.07 2.55
C ALA A 412 -22.89 -15.31 2.47
N ASN A 413 -22.70 -16.00 3.60
CA ASN A 413 -21.93 -17.25 3.66
C ASN A 413 -22.60 -18.43 2.95
N ALA A 414 -23.93 -18.42 2.84
CA ALA A 414 -24.68 -19.47 2.14
C ALA A 414 -24.78 -19.23 0.62
N THR A 415 -24.94 -17.97 0.21
CA THR A 415 -25.30 -17.61 -1.16
C THR A 415 -24.11 -17.13 -1.98
N LEU A 416 -23.22 -16.32 -1.40
CA LEU A 416 -22.15 -15.64 -2.13
C LEU A 416 -20.82 -16.41 -2.08
N TRP A 417 -20.59 -17.21 -1.04
CA TRP A 417 -19.36 -17.98 -0.89
C TRP A 417 -19.21 -19.06 -1.98
N ASN A 418 -18.08 -19.05 -2.69
CA ASN A 418 -17.70 -20.15 -3.57
C ASN A 418 -16.59 -21.02 -2.95
N PRO A 419 -16.90 -22.24 -2.46
CA PRO A 419 -15.91 -23.09 -1.82
C PRO A 419 -14.83 -23.64 -2.76
N THR A 420 -15.09 -23.65 -4.07
CA THR A 420 -14.12 -24.13 -5.09
C THR A 420 -13.06 -23.08 -5.36
N VAL A 421 -13.47 -21.80 -5.45
CA VAL A 421 -12.56 -20.67 -5.70
C VAL A 421 -11.93 -20.17 -4.40
N GLY A 422 -12.59 -20.36 -3.26
CA GLY A 422 -12.12 -19.87 -1.97
C GLY A 422 -12.34 -18.36 -1.78
N LEU A 423 -13.32 -17.79 -2.49
CA LEU A 423 -13.71 -16.37 -2.43
C LEU A 423 -15.23 -16.26 -2.46
N TYR A 424 -15.75 -15.15 -1.94
CA TYR A 424 -17.11 -14.71 -2.24
C TYR A 424 -17.18 -14.20 -3.67
N ARG A 425 -18.23 -14.62 -4.38
CA ARG A 425 -18.68 -13.97 -5.60
C ARG A 425 -19.16 -12.58 -5.26
N ASP A 426 -19.05 -11.69 -6.23
CA ASP A 426 -19.63 -10.36 -6.14
C ASP A 426 -21.14 -10.44 -5.86
N SER A 427 -21.87 -11.13 -6.73
CA SER A 427 -23.33 -11.32 -6.65
C SER A 427 -23.74 -12.78 -6.93
N PRO A 428 -24.97 -13.20 -6.57
CA PRO A 428 -25.44 -14.57 -6.80
C PRO A 428 -25.36 -14.97 -8.27
N GLY A 429 -24.64 -16.06 -8.56
CA GLY A 429 -24.42 -16.53 -9.93
C GLY A 429 -23.41 -15.70 -10.74
N GLY A 430 -22.89 -14.60 -10.19
CA GLY A 430 -21.85 -13.77 -10.81
C GLY A 430 -20.51 -14.50 -10.95
N THR A 431 -19.69 -14.05 -11.92
CA THR A 431 -18.35 -14.62 -12.17
C THR A 431 -17.22 -13.76 -11.62
N LEU A 432 -17.53 -12.55 -11.13
CA LEU A 432 -16.58 -11.65 -10.48
C LEU A 432 -16.35 -12.10 -9.03
N TYR A 433 -15.09 -12.04 -8.59
CA TYR A 433 -14.67 -12.27 -7.22
C TYR A 433 -13.87 -11.05 -6.77
N PRO A 434 -14.55 -10.03 -6.24
CA PRO A 434 -13.99 -8.69 -6.18
C PRO A 434 -12.99 -8.57 -5.02
N GLN A 435 -12.06 -7.63 -5.11
CA GLN A 435 -11.05 -7.34 -4.08
C GLN A 435 -11.71 -6.69 -2.86
N ASP A 436 -12.51 -5.65 -3.08
CA ASP A 436 -13.19 -4.88 -2.03
C ASP A 436 -14.02 -5.76 -1.08
N GLY A 437 -15.06 -6.45 -1.56
CA GLY A 437 -16.02 -7.13 -0.74
C GLY A 437 -15.47 -8.43 -0.13
N ASN A 438 -14.46 -9.05 -0.73
CA ASN A 438 -13.72 -10.14 -0.07
C ASN A 438 -12.84 -9.60 1.06
N SER A 439 -12.21 -8.43 0.88
CA SER A 439 -11.42 -7.77 1.92
C SER A 439 -12.32 -7.29 3.08
N LEU A 440 -13.42 -6.60 2.77
CA LEU A 440 -14.41 -6.15 3.75
C LEU A 440 -15.06 -7.32 4.50
N ALA A 441 -15.30 -8.45 3.83
CA ALA A 441 -15.85 -9.63 4.49
C ALA A 441 -14.93 -10.16 5.60
N ILE A 442 -13.62 -10.09 5.45
CA ILE A 442 -12.68 -10.40 6.53
C ILE A 442 -12.61 -9.25 7.53
N TRP A 443 -12.34 -8.03 7.05
CA TRP A 443 -12.08 -6.86 7.90
C TRP A 443 -13.23 -6.62 8.90
N PHE A 444 -14.48 -6.75 8.44
CA PHE A 444 -15.66 -6.57 9.30
C PHE A 444 -16.15 -7.87 9.95
N GLY A 445 -15.51 -9.01 9.69
CA GLY A 445 -15.86 -10.30 10.31
C GLY A 445 -17.16 -10.91 9.79
N LEU A 446 -17.52 -10.65 8.52
CA LEU A 446 -18.63 -11.32 7.83
C LEU A 446 -18.33 -12.82 7.62
N THR A 447 -17.06 -13.21 7.48
CA THR A 447 -16.66 -14.62 7.38
C THR A 447 -17.05 -15.43 8.62
N ASP A 448 -17.39 -16.71 8.42
CA ASP A 448 -17.82 -17.62 9.51
C ASP A 448 -16.74 -18.57 10.02
N THR A 449 -15.59 -18.64 9.34
CA THR A 449 -14.51 -19.58 9.64
C THR A 449 -13.14 -19.01 9.28
N ARG A 450 -12.13 -19.38 10.07
CA ARG A 450 -10.72 -19.03 9.82
C ARG A 450 -10.22 -19.54 8.46
N ASP A 451 -10.64 -20.76 8.07
CA ASP A 451 -10.29 -21.33 6.79
C ASP A 451 -10.73 -20.46 5.61
N LYS A 452 -11.86 -19.74 5.72
CA LYS A 452 -12.27 -18.77 4.71
C LYS A 452 -11.31 -17.58 4.66
N ASN A 453 -10.97 -17.00 5.82
CA ASN A 453 -10.01 -15.89 5.89
C ASN A 453 -8.69 -16.26 5.20
N VAL A 454 -8.11 -17.41 5.54
CA VAL A 454 -6.85 -17.91 4.94
C VAL A 454 -6.97 -18.14 3.43
N ARG A 455 -8.11 -18.65 2.94
CA ARG A 455 -8.34 -18.86 1.50
C ARG A 455 -8.46 -17.55 0.75
N ILE A 456 -9.20 -16.60 1.33
CA ILE A 456 -9.42 -15.29 0.73
C ILE A 456 -8.10 -14.52 0.68
N THR A 457 -7.37 -14.37 1.79
CA THR A 457 -6.09 -13.63 1.80
C THR A 457 -5.07 -14.24 0.86
N ARG A 458 -4.99 -15.57 0.77
CA ARG A 458 -4.14 -16.26 -0.23
C ARG A 458 -4.55 -15.93 -1.66
N ALA A 459 -5.85 -15.93 -1.96
CA ALA A 459 -6.34 -15.68 -3.31
C ALA A 459 -6.21 -14.19 -3.70
N LEU A 460 -6.33 -13.27 -2.76
CA LEU A 460 -6.05 -11.84 -2.94
C LEU A 460 -4.56 -11.61 -3.19
N ALA A 461 -3.68 -12.14 -2.34
CA ALA A 461 -2.23 -12.09 -2.52
C ALA A 461 -1.75 -12.68 -3.86
N GLY A 462 -2.43 -13.71 -4.35
CA GLY A 462 -2.17 -14.31 -5.66
C GLY A 462 -2.41 -13.38 -6.86
N ARG A 463 -3.04 -12.21 -6.67
CA ARG A 463 -3.33 -11.21 -7.70
C ARG A 463 -2.34 -10.05 -7.70
N TRP A 464 -1.39 -10.05 -6.78
CA TRP A 464 -0.42 -8.97 -6.69
C TRP A 464 0.58 -9.02 -7.85
N ASN A 465 1.01 -7.83 -8.27
CA ASN A 465 2.18 -7.68 -9.12
C ASN A 465 3.34 -7.06 -8.32
N SER A 466 4.36 -6.55 -9.01
CA SER A 466 5.49 -5.89 -8.34
C SER A 466 5.12 -4.58 -7.65
N LEU A 467 3.99 -3.98 -8.01
CA LEU A 467 3.56 -2.66 -7.55
C LEU A 467 2.41 -2.73 -6.53
N GLY A 468 1.57 -3.74 -6.51
CA GLY A 468 0.45 -3.81 -5.57
C GLY A 468 -0.64 -4.79 -5.98
N ALA A 469 -1.81 -4.65 -5.37
CA ALA A 469 -2.94 -5.54 -5.59
C ALA A 469 -3.75 -5.12 -6.83
N VAL A 470 -3.79 -5.98 -7.86
CA VAL A 470 -4.56 -5.70 -9.07
C VAL A 470 -6.03 -6.00 -8.83
N THR A 471 -6.87 -4.98 -9.04
CA THR A 471 -8.30 -5.00 -8.77
C THR A 471 -9.09 -5.70 -9.89
N PRO A 472 -9.81 -6.81 -9.63
CA PRO A 472 -10.61 -7.49 -10.65
C PRO A 472 -11.87 -6.73 -11.10
N GLU A 473 -12.53 -6.02 -10.18
CA GLU A 473 -13.74 -5.23 -10.41
C GLU A 473 -13.45 -3.92 -11.16
N TYR A 474 -12.16 -3.57 -11.26
CA TYR A 474 -11.63 -2.52 -12.12
C TYR A 474 -10.39 -3.02 -12.89
N PRO A 475 -10.58 -3.81 -13.97
CA PRO A 475 -9.47 -4.46 -14.67
C PRO A 475 -8.36 -3.49 -15.10
N GLY A 476 -7.14 -3.74 -14.64
CA GLY A 476 -5.96 -2.92 -14.94
C GLY A 476 -5.71 -1.79 -13.92
N LEU A 477 -6.49 -1.70 -12.86
CA LEU A 477 -6.24 -0.78 -11.76
C LEU A 477 -5.54 -1.49 -10.60
N ILE A 478 -4.66 -0.77 -9.91
CA ILE A 478 -4.36 -0.98 -8.50
C ILE A 478 -5.15 0.08 -7.75
N GLY A 479 -6.28 -0.36 -7.18
CA GLY A 479 -7.15 0.51 -6.40
C GLY A 479 -6.62 0.65 -4.98
N THR A 480 -6.30 1.88 -4.57
CA THR A 480 -5.81 2.13 -3.20
C THR A 480 -6.92 2.12 -2.15
N PHE A 481 -8.17 2.34 -2.56
CA PHE A 481 -9.34 2.16 -1.70
C PHE A 481 -9.56 0.69 -1.32
N PRO A 482 -9.73 -0.27 -2.27
CA PRO A 482 -9.78 -1.69 -1.92
C PRO A 482 -8.44 -2.21 -1.39
N GLY A 483 -7.29 -1.62 -1.79
CA GLY A 483 -5.98 -1.93 -1.21
C GLY A 483 -5.93 -1.63 0.29
N SER A 484 -6.49 -0.50 0.74
CA SER A 484 -6.66 -0.16 2.16
C SER A 484 -7.52 -1.18 2.90
N MET A 485 -8.57 -1.68 2.27
CA MET A 485 -9.42 -2.75 2.82
C MET A 485 -8.65 -4.07 2.90
N GLU A 486 -7.86 -4.41 1.88
CA GLU A 486 -7.08 -5.65 1.79
C GLU A 486 -5.98 -5.71 2.84
N VAL A 487 -5.28 -4.60 3.09
CA VAL A 487 -4.33 -4.48 4.22
C VAL A 487 -5.02 -4.84 5.54
N SER A 488 -6.21 -4.26 5.78
CA SER A 488 -6.99 -4.53 6.99
C SER A 488 -7.47 -5.98 7.05
N ALA A 489 -7.79 -6.58 5.90
CA ALA A 489 -8.19 -7.98 5.77
C ALA A 489 -7.05 -8.94 6.11
N HIS A 490 -5.83 -8.70 5.61
CA HIS A 490 -4.67 -9.51 5.95
C HIS A 490 -4.37 -9.48 7.45
N LEU A 491 -4.37 -8.29 8.08
CA LEU A 491 -4.16 -8.16 9.52
C LEU A 491 -5.27 -8.87 10.32
N ALA A 492 -6.54 -8.65 9.96
CA ALA A 492 -7.68 -9.33 10.61
C ALA A 492 -7.69 -10.86 10.41
N ALA A 493 -6.97 -11.38 9.40
CA ALA A 493 -6.76 -12.80 9.18
C ALA A 493 -5.51 -13.38 9.86
N GLY A 494 -4.72 -12.56 10.56
CA GLY A 494 -3.41 -12.95 11.11
C GLY A 494 -2.32 -13.18 10.06
N ASP A 495 -2.50 -12.63 8.85
CA ASP A 495 -1.55 -12.68 7.74
C ASP A 495 -0.66 -11.43 7.71
N ASP A 496 -0.03 -11.16 8.84
CA ASP A 496 0.69 -9.93 9.14
C ASP A 496 1.80 -9.63 8.11
N VAL A 497 2.53 -10.66 7.69
CA VAL A 497 3.66 -10.51 6.77
C VAL A 497 3.20 -9.99 5.41
N ASN A 498 2.13 -10.55 4.88
CA ASN A 498 1.56 -10.12 3.60
C ASN A 498 0.93 -8.73 3.72
N ALA A 499 0.29 -8.39 4.85
CA ALA A 499 -0.19 -7.03 5.08
C ALA A 499 0.96 -6.00 4.94
N LEU A 500 2.09 -6.26 5.61
CA LEU A 500 3.26 -5.39 5.52
C LEU A 500 3.92 -5.41 4.14
N ASP A 501 3.92 -6.54 3.43
CA ASP A 501 4.44 -6.63 2.06
C ASP A 501 3.58 -5.80 1.08
N LEU A 502 2.25 -5.87 1.18
CA LEU A 502 1.35 -5.05 0.38
C LEU A 502 1.56 -3.55 0.66
N MET A 503 1.70 -3.17 1.94
CA MET A 503 2.06 -1.80 2.33
C MET A 503 3.33 -1.31 1.62
N ARG A 504 4.40 -2.12 1.67
CA ARG A 504 5.70 -1.79 1.06
C ARG A 504 5.64 -1.73 -0.47
N ARG A 505 4.85 -2.59 -1.11
CA ARG A 505 4.69 -2.59 -2.58
C ARG A 505 3.93 -1.37 -3.05
N GLU A 506 2.70 -1.20 -2.56
CA GLU A 506 1.73 -0.27 -3.13
C GLU A 506 1.96 1.16 -2.69
N TRP A 507 2.06 1.39 -1.38
CA TRP A 507 2.33 2.71 -0.84
C TRP A 507 3.80 3.09 -0.96
N GLY A 508 4.71 2.11 -0.88
CA GLY A 508 6.12 2.36 -1.17
C GLY A 508 6.34 2.80 -2.61
N TYR A 509 5.66 2.18 -3.58
CA TYR A 509 5.69 2.65 -4.97
C TYR A 509 5.20 4.11 -5.10
N MET A 510 4.08 4.48 -4.45
CA MET A 510 3.57 5.86 -4.52
C MET A 510 4.58 6.89 -3.98
N LEU A 511 5.26 6.58 -2.88
CA LEU A 511 6.25 7.48 -2.28
C LEU A 511 7.55 7.55 -3.07
N ASP A 512 8.04 6.41 -3.55
CA ASP A 512 9.34 6.34 -4.25
C ASP A 512 9.24 6.62 -5.76
N SER A 513 8.02 6.71 -6.31
CA SER A 513 7.83 7.03 -7.71
C SER A 513 8.34 8.45 -8.02
N PRO A 514 9.22 8.63 -9.02
CA PRO A 514 9.70 9.96 -9.43
C PRO A 514 8.58 10.91 -9.91
N ALA A 515 7.42 10.35 -10.24
CA ALA A 515 6.24 11.08 -10.65
C ALA A 515 5.36 11.51 -9.46
N GLY A 516 5.58 10.93 -8.28
CA GLY A 516 4.80 11.18 -7.07
C GLY A 516 5.17 12.47 -6.36
N THR A 517 4.47 12.69 -5.26
CA THR A 517 4.71 13.82 -4.35
C THR A 517 5.83 13.55 -3.34
N ASP A 518 6.17 12.28 -3.09
CA ASP A 518 7.06 11.81 -2.01
C ASP A 518 6.55 12.17 -0.60
N SER A 519 5.26 12.48 -0.47
CA SER A 519 4.69 12.94 0.81
C SER A 519 3.23 12.54 1.05
N THR A 520 2.49 12.13 0.02
CA THR A 520 1.04 11.89 0.07
C THR A 520 0.64 10.69 -0.79
N PHE A 521 -0.58 10.19 -0.59
CA PHE A 521 -1.09 9.02 -1.30
C PHE A 521 -2.11 9.37 -2.37
N TRP A 522 -1.96 8.70 -3.52
CA TRP A 522 -2.75 8.97 -4.70
C TRP A 522 -4.10 8.26 -4.63
N GLU A 523 -5.07 8.78 -5.37
CA GLU A 523 -6.40 8.21 -5.48
C GLU A 523 -6.42 6.78 -6.02
N SER A 524 -5.60 6.46 -7.02
CA SER A 524 -5.38 5.12 -7.59
C SER A 524 -4.32 5.19 -8.70
N PHE A 525 -3.78 4.06 -9.10
CA PHE A 525 -2.85 3.97 -10.24
C PHE A 525 -3.03 2.67 -11.03
N ASN A 526 -2.62 2.67 -12.29
CA ASN A 526 -2.72 1.50 -13.16
C ASN A 526 -1.68 0.45 -12.77
N TYR A 527 -1.92 -0.81 -13.15
CA TYR A 527 -1.02 -1.94 -12.84
C TYR A 527 0.42 -1.78 -13.35
N ASP A 528 0.67 -0.86 -14.29
CA ASP A 528 1.98 -0.51 -14.81
C ASP A 528 2.65 0.68 -14.09
N GLY A 529 1.99 1.22 -13.07
CA GLY A 529 2.45 2.35 -12.28
C GLY A 529 2.07 3.72 -12.84
N SER A 530 1.40 3.80 -13.99
CA SER A 530 0.90 5.07 -14.50
C SER A 530 -0.28 5.56 -13.66
N PHE A 531 -0.49 6.88 -13.62
CA PHE A 531 -1.69 7.42 -12.98
C PHE A 531 -2.97 6.89 -13.63
N TYR A 532 -3.96 6.52 -12.82
CA TYR A 532 -5.19 5.85 -13.26
C TYR A 532 -5.84 6.50 -14.49
N TYR A 533 -6.24 7.78 -14.42
CA TYR A 533 -6.88 8.49 -15.53
C TYR A 533 -5.94 8.84 -16.70
N ASN A 534 -4.65 8.46 -16.61
CA ASN A 534 -3.58 8.82 -17.55
C ASN A 534 -3.47 10.33 -17.82
N ASN A 535 -3.88 11.15 -16.85
CA ASN A 535 -3.83 12.60 -16.90
C ASN A 535 -3.69 13.20 -15.49
N SER A 536 -3.66 14.52 -15.41
CA SER A 536 -3.50 15.28 -14.16
C SER A 536 -4.75 15.33 -13.28
N PHE A 537 -5.85 14.69 -13.68
CA PHE A 537 -7.10 14.67 -12.91
C PHE A 537 -6.96 13.86 -11.62
N VAL A 538 -6.23 12.75 -11.63
CA VAL A 538 -6.02 11.89 -10.43
C VAL A 538 -5.58 12.74 -9.23
N SER A 539 -6.17 12.54 -8.05
CA SER A 539 -5.68 13.23 -6.85
C SER A 539 -4.38 12.58 -6.37
N ALA A 540 -3.34 13.37 -6.06
CA ALA A 540 -2.11 12.86 -5.44
C ALA A 540 -2.13 12.92 -3.90
N ALA A 541 -3.15 13.54 -3.33
CA ALA A 541 -3.54 13.42 -1.93
C ALA A 541 -5.03 13.04 -1.88
N HIS A 542 -5.33 11.81 -1.47
CA HIS A 542 -6.70 11.30 -1.36
C HIS A 542 -6.87 10.43 -0.11
N GLY A 543 -7.87 10.78 0.71
CA GLY A 543 -8.07 10.23 2.05
C GLY A 543 -8.39 8.75 2.06
N TRP A 544 -9.07 8.23 1.03
CA TRP A 544 -9.40 6.80 0.94
C TRP A 544 -8.20 5.87 0.76
N SER A 545 -7.01 6.42 0.51
CA SER A 545 -5.76 5.68 0.29
C SER A 545 -4.94 5.56 1.56
N THR A 546 -5.46 6.03 2.70
CA THR A 546 -4.68 6.18 3.93
C THR A 546 -4.83 5.00 4.91
N GLY A 547 -5.48 3.91 4.49
CA GLY A 547 -5.72 2.72 5.32
C GLY A 547 -4.51 2.18 6.06
N PRO A 548 -3.30 2.08 5.45
CA PRO A 548 -2.12 1.61 6.16
C PRO A 548 -1.79 2.40 7.41
N THR A 549 -2.04 3.71 7.43
CA THR A 549 -1.68 4.57 8.57
C THR A 549 -2.45 4.18 9.82
N SER A 550 -3.78 4.03 9.72
CA SER A 550 -4.59 3.55 10.84
C SER A 550 -4.31 2.08 11.16
N ALA A 551 -4.07 1.23 10.16
CA ALA A 551 -3.71 -0.18 10.36
C ALA A 551 -2.38 -0.36 11.11
N LEU A 552 -1.38 0.48 10.83
CA LEU A 552 -0.10 0.48 11.54
C LEU A 552 -0.28 0.84 13.02
N THR A 553 -1.11 1.82 13.37
CA THR A 553 -1.40 2.16 14.77
C THR A 553 -2.27 1.10 15.46
N PHE A 554 -3.40 0.74 14.84
CA PHE A 554 -4.42 -0.08 15.48
C PHE A 554 -4.06 -1.56 15.52
N SER A 555 -3.40 -2.09 14.50
CA SER A 555 -3.09 -3.53 14.41
C SER A 555 -1.60 -3.81 14.61
N VAL A 556 -0.70 -3.14 13.88
CA VAL A 556 0.73 -3.49 13.94
C VAL A 556 1.34 -3.09 15.29
N LEU A 557 1.17 -1.83 15.71
CA LEU A 557 1.45 -1.42 17.09
C LEU A 557 0.46 -2.10 18.06
N GLY A 558 -0.79 -2.24 17.64
CA GLY A 558 -1.82 -2.98 18.36
C GLY A 558 -2.70 -2.14 19.28
N LEU A 559 -2.58 -0.80 19.26
CA LEU A 559 -3.41 0.10 20.07
C LEU A 559 -4.76 0.37 19.37
N ALA A 560 -5.76 -0.49 19.56
CA ALA A 560 -7.05 -0.38 18.88
C ALA A 560 -8.21 -0.01 19.83
N PRO A 561 -8.92 1.11 19.62
CA PRO A 561 -10.09 1.45 20.42
C PRO A 561 -11.24 0.46 20.18
N THR A 562 -11.79 -0.10 21.26
CA THR A 562 -12.94 -1.02 21.24
C THR A 562 -14.23 -0.37 21.74
N SER A 563 -14.10 0.71 22.49
CA SER A 563 -15.18 1.60 22.94
C SER A 563 -14.57 2.94 23.37
N ALA A 564 -15.41 3.91 23.73
CA ALA A 564 -14.93 5.21 24.21
C ALA A 564 -14.00 5.13 25.43
N THR A 565 -14.06 4.04 26.21
CA THR A 565 -13.25 3.81 27.42
C THR A 565 -12.39 2.56 27.33
N GLY A 566 -12.44 1.82 26.23
CA GLY A 566 -11.84 0.50 26.12
C GLY A 566 -10.95 0.41 24.89
N PHE A 567 -9.80 -0.24 25.02
CA PHE A 567 -8.92 -0.48 23.88
C PHE A 567 -8.16 -1.80 24.04
N ASP A 568 -7.76 -2.34 22.91
CA ASP A 568 -6.84 -3.47 22.83
C ASP A 568 -5.41 -2.96 22.76
N PHE A 569 -4.49 -3.71 23.37
CA PHE A 569 -3.08 -3.69 23.02
C PHE A 569 -2.71 -5.11 22.58
N ALA A 570 -2.87 -5.36 21.28
CA ALA A 570 -2.76 -6.67 20.65
C ALA A 570 -1.98 -6.53 19.33
N PRO A 571 -0.65 -6.64 19.35
CA PRO A 571 0.16 -6.37 18.17
C PRO A 571 0.03 -7.46 17.09
N HIS A 572 0.27 -7.04 15.86
CA HIS A 572 0.50 -7.87 14.67
C HIS A 572 1.95 -7.69 14.19
N PRO A 573 2.95 -8.36 14.83
CA PRO A 573 4.36 -8.10 14.55
C PRO A 573 4.82 -8.31 13.11
N GLY A 574 4.26 -9.31 12.40
CA GLY A 574 4.74 -9.68 11.08
C GLY A 574 6.25 -9.92 11.06
N ASN A 575 6.97 -9.28 10.14
CA ASN A 575 8.43 -9.38 10.05
C ASN A 575 9.21 -8.23 10.73
N LEU A 576 8.56 -7.46 11.61
CA LEU A 576 9.19 -6.37 12.36
C LEU A 576 9.77 -6.88 13.67
N SER A 577 10.85 -6.24 14.12
CA SER A 577 11.51 -6.56 15.39
C SER A 577 11.23 -5.52 16.48
N HIS A 578 10.79 -4.32 16.11
CA HIS A 578 10.49 -3.25 17.05
C HIS A 578 9.40 -2.31 16.49
N VAL A 579 8.43 -1.98 17.34
CA VAL A 579 7.44 -0.92 17.08
C VAL A 579 7.14 -0.18 18.38
N GLU A 580 7.01 1.14 18.30
CA GLU A 580 6.54 2.02 19.37
C GLU A 580 5.60 3.11 18.83
N GLY A 581 4.74 3.61 19.70
CA GLY A 581 3.82 4.68 19.34
C GLY A 581 2.84 5.02 20.45
N ASP A 582 1.92 5.93 20.15
CA ASP A 582 0.87 6.32 21.08
C ASP A 582 -0.46 6.59 20.39
N LEU A 583 -1.53 6.56 21.17
CA LEU A 583 -2.89 6.88 20.74
C LEU A 583 -3.56 7.73 21.81
N THR A 584 -4.07 8.89 21.41
CA THR A 584 -4.83 9.78 22.28
C THR A 584 -6.27 9.28 22.36
N LEU A 585 -6.69 8.90 23.57
CA LEU A 585 -8.04 8.47 23.90
C LEU A 585 -8.76 9.58 24.67
N PRO A 586 -10.10 9.54 24.82
CA PRO A 586 -10.83 10.52 25.62
C PRO A 586 -10.35 10.62 27.09
N GLN A 587 -9.74 9.55 27.61
CA GLN A 587 -9.19 9.51 28.97
C GLN A 587 -7.76 10.09 29.07
N GLY A 588 -7.10 10.30 27.94
CA GLY A 588 -5.68 10.66 27.85
C GLY A 588 -4.91 9.74 26.92
N LYS A 589 -3.60 9.92 26.85
CA LYS A 589 -2.71 9.20 25.94
C LYS A 589 -2.41 7.79 26.45
N ALA A 590 -2.57 6.80 25.59
CA ALA A 590 -2.03 5.45 25.74
C ALA A 590 -0.74 5.33 24.93
N THR A 591 0.33 4.80 25.54
CA THR A 591 1.64 4.64 24.88
C THR A 591 2.06 3.19 24.93
N GLY A 592 2.37 2.61 23.78
CA GLY A 592 2.73 1.21 23.60
C GLY A 592 4.08 1.06 22.90
N SER A 593 4.81 0.00 23.25
CA SER A 593 5.97 -0.45 22.49
C SER A 593 6.11 -1.96 22.62
N TRP A 594 6.71 -2.59 21.62
CA TRP A 594 7.09 -3.98 21.71
C TRP A 594 8.36 -4.28 20.93
N ASP A 595 9.11 -5.26 21.45
CA ASP A 595 10.27 -5.87 20.79
C ASP A 595 9.97 -7.35 20.55
N PHE A 596 10.25 -7.84 19.34
CA PHE A 596 10.09 -9.25 18.98
C PHE A 596 11.41 -9.83 18.45
N ALA A 597 11.96 -10.79 19.18
CA ALA A 597 13.19 -11.49 18.81
C ALA A 597 13.19 -12.92 19.35
N ASP A 598 13.68 -13.88 18.55
CA ASP A 598 13.93 -15.26 18.95
C ASP A 598 12.72 -15.94 19.66
N GLY A 599 11.52 -15.74 19.11
CA GLY A 599 10.28 -16.30 19.67
C GLY A 599 9.87 -15.70 21.02
N THR A 600 10.42 -14.53 21.35
CA THR A 600 10.12 -13.75 22.55
C THR A 600 9.57 -12.39 22.17
N LEU A 601 8.36 -12.08 22.64
CA LEU A 601 7.73 -10.77 22.55
C LEU A 601 7.82 -10.08 23.91
N THR A 602 8.35 -8.87 23.94
CA THR A 602 8.37 -8.02 25.14
C THR A 602 7.58 -6.77 24.86
N GLU A 603 6.51 -6.53 25.60
CA GLU A 603 5.62 -5.39 25.40
C GLU A 603 5.65 -4.46 26.61
N LYS A 604 5.54 -3.16 26.36
CA LYS A 604 5.34 -2.14 27.39
C LYS A 604 4.14 -1.30 27.02
N LEU A 605 3.21 -1.16 27.95
CA LEU A 605 2.03 -0.33 27.80
C LEU A 605 1.92 0.62 28.98
N THR A 606 1.63 1.89 28.71
CA THR A 606 1.10 2.83 29.69
C THR A 606 -0.29 3.27 29.24
N SER A 607 -1.27 3.09 30.12
CA SER A 607 -2.68 3.29 29.82
C SER A 607 -3.30 4.37 30.74
N PRO A 608 -4.10 5.31 30.21
CA PRO A 608 -4.64 6.43 30.96
C PRO A 608 -5.75 6.01 31.94
N SER A 609 -5.84 6.68 33.09
CA SER A 609 -6.86 6.43 34.13
C SER A 609 -8.29 6.42 33.57
N GLY A 610 -9.09 5.43 33.97
CA GLY A 610 -10.48 5.29 33.53
C GLY A 610 -10.66 4.51 32.22
N SER A 611 -9.56 4.03 31.62
CA SER A 611 -9.61 3.08 30.52
C SER A 611 -9.66 1.63 31.00
N THR A 612 -10.14 0.74 30.12
CA THR A 612 -10.09 -0.71 30.26
C THR A 612 -9.27 -1.30 29.12
N VAL A 613 -8.29 -2.14 29.46
CA VAL A 613 -7.35 -2.73 28.50
C VAL A 613 -7.65 -4.21 28.30
N ARG A 614 -7.54 -4.67 27.05
CA ARG A 614 -7.34 -6.09 26.73
C ARG A 614 -5.95 -6.25 26.09
N LEU A 615 -5.07 -6.98 26.76
CA LEU A 615 -3.78 -7.38 26.17
C LEU A 615 -4.01 -8.59 25.27
N GLY A 616 -3.39 -8.62 24.10
CA GLY A 616 -3.39 -9.76 23.18
C GLY A 616 -1.97 -10.15 22.79
N ILE A 617 -1.61 -11.42 22.98
CA ILE A 617 -0.28 -11.95 22.67
C ILE A 617 -0.42 -12.90 21.48
N PRO A 618 0.23 -12.63 20.33
CA PRO A 618 0.19 -13.53 19.18
C PRO A 618 0.92 -14.83 19.49
N THR A 619 0.34 -15.95 19.07
CA THR A 619 0.91 -17.29 19.26
C THR A 619 1.56 -17.84 18.00
N TYR A 620 1.09 -17.38 16.82
CA TYR A 620 1.40 -17.95 15.51
C TYR A 620 1.24 -19.49 15.49
N GLY A 621 0.23 -20.00 16.21
CA GLY A 621 -0.06 -21.43 16.31
C GLY A 621 0.78 -22.19 17.34
N SER A 622 1.70 -21.53 18.04
CA SER A 622 2.46 -22.16 19.13
C SER A 622 1.56 -22.47 20.33
N ARG A 623 1.67 -23.70 20.82
CA ARG A 623 1.03 -24.14 22.08
C ARG A 623 1.95 -24.01 23.30
N SER A 624 3.20 -23.61 23.07
CA SER A 624 4.25 -23.55 24.09
C SER A 624 4.42 -22.15 24.69
N VAL A 625 3.57 -21.19 24.31
CA VAL A 625 3.65 -19.81 24.76
C VAL A 625 3.49 -19.74 26.29
N THR A 626 4.39 -19.01 26.93
CA THR A 626 4.31 -18.64 28.35
C THR A 626 4.32 -17.13 28.45
N VAL A 627 3.38 -16.55 29.21
CA VAL A 627 3.22 -15.09 29.35
C VAL A 627 3.40 -14.69 30.81
N THR A 628 4.24 -13.70 31.06
CA THR A 628 4.37 -12.99 32.34
C THR A 628 3.92 -11.55 32.19
N VAL A 629 3.21 -11.03 33.18
CA VAL A 629 2.80 -9.62 33.28
C VAL A 629 3.35 -9.06 34.59
N ASN A 630 4.14 -7.99 34.51
CA ASN A 630 4.80 -7.34 35.66
C ASN A 630 5.56 -8.36 36.53
N GLY A 631 6.22 -9.33 35.89
CA GLY A 631 6.99 -10.41 36.53
C GLY A 631 6.17 -11.60 37.07
N ALA A 632 4.83 -11.56 37.02
CA ALA A 632 3.97 -12.66 37.46
C ALA A 632 3.47 -13.47 36.24
N THR A 633 3.52 -14.81 36.32
CA THR A 633 3.00 -15.68 35.26
C THR A 633 1.49 -15.54 35.13
N ALA A 634 1.03 -15.11 33.96
CA ALA A 634 -0.39 -14.99 33.61
C ALA A 634 -0.88 -16.17 32.75
N TRP A 635 0.01 -16.79 31.97
CA TRP A 635 -0.29 -17.94 31.11
C TRP A 635 0.89 -18.90 31.05
N SER A 636 0.65 -20.21 31.14
CA SER A 636 1.68 -21.23 30.95
C SER A 636 1.05 -22.60 30.67
N GLY A 637 1.77 -23.46 29.94
CA GLY A 637 1.33 -24.83 29.67
C GLY A 637 0.02 -24.94 28.89
N GLY A 638 -0.31 -23.95 28.06
CA GLY A 638 -1.54 -23.91 27.26
C GLY A 638 -2.81 -23.55 28.04
N HIS A 639 -2.67 -23.08 29.29
CA HIS A 639 -3.81 -22.70 30.13
C HIS A 639 -3.54 -21.36 30.85
N SER A 640 -4.62 -20.64 31.16
CA SER A 640 -4.54 -19.41 31.94
C SER A 640 -4.18 -19.69 33.40
N VAL A 641 -3.23 -18.93 33.93
CA VAL A 641 -2.90 -18.88 35.36
C VAL A 641 -3.62 -17.70 36.03
N ALA A 642 -3.92 -16.64 35.27
CA ALA A 642 -4.75 -15.52 35.69
C ALA A 642 -6.25 -15.84 35.55
N ALA A 643 -7.10 -15.18 36.35
CA ALA A 643 -8.55 -15.41 36.32
C ALA A 643 -9.24 -14.88 35.05
N ASN A 644 -8.57 -14.02 34.28
CA ASN A 644 -9.11 -13.27 33.15
C ASN A 644 -8.43 -13.61 31.81
N GLY A 645 -7.70 -14.73 31.74
CA GLY A 645 -7.01 -15.16 30.53
C GLY A 645 -7.84 -16.10 29.65
N SER A 646 -7.77 -15.90 28.34
CA SER A 646 -8.44 -16.72 27.32
C SER A 646 -7.58 -16.88 26.07
N THR A 647 -7.98 -17.76 25.15
CA THR A 647 -7.33 -17.90 23.85
C THR A 647 -8.35 -18.33 22.79
N ASP A 648 -8.16 -17.86 21.56
CA ASP A 648 -8.83 -18.36 20.35
C ASP A 648 -7.93 -19.28 19.51
N GLY A 649 -6.72 -19.57 20.00
CA GLY A 649 -5.69 -20.36 19.31
C GLY A 649 -4.77 -19.54 18.40
N GLU A 650 -5.09 -18.29 18.11
CA GLU A 650 -4.20 -17.34 17.42
C GLU A 650 -3.55 -16.39 18.42
N TYR A 651 -4.33 -15.93 19.38
CA TYR A 651 -3.91 -15.02 20.43
C TYR A 651 -4.20 -15.61 21.82
N ILE A 652 -3.40 -15.19 22.78
CA ILE A 652 -3.71 -15.28 24.21
C ILE A 652 -4.17 -13.89 24.65
N TYR A 653 -5.34 -13.79 25.27
CA TYR A 653 -5.89 -12.53 25.74
C TYR A 653 -5.88 -12.46 27.26
N LEU A 654 -5.60 -11.28 27.80
CA LEU A 654 -5.83 -10.92 29.19
C LEU A 654 -6.82 -9.75 29.22
N THR A 655 -8.02 -9.98 29.74
CA THR A 655 -9.16 -9.07 29.56
C THR A 655 -9.51 -8.29 30.82
N GLY A 656 -10.10 -7.09 30.68
CA GLY A 656 -10.61 -6.31 31.81
C GLY A 656 -9.50 -5.78 32.72
N LEU A 657 -8.31 -5.54 32.17
CA LEU A 657 -7.20 -4.98 32.93
C LEU A 657 -7.46 -3.49 33.19
N PRO A 658 -7.24 -2.99 34.42
CA PRO A 658 -7.45 -1.58 34.72
C PRO A 658 -6.42 -0.69 33.99
N ALA A 659 -6.63 0.63 34.01
CA ALA A 659 -5.58 1.56 33.63
C ALA A 659 -4.30 1.36 34.46
N GLY A 660 -3.14 1.58 33.85
CA GLY A 660 -1.85 1.41 34.51
C GLY A 660 -0.70 1.15 33.53
N SER A 661 0.46 0.79 34.09
CA SER A 661 1.63 0.38 33.33
C SER A 661 1.79 -1.15 33.37
N TYR A 662 2.06 -1.72 32.21
CA TYR A 662 2.22 -3.15 32.01
C TYR A 662 3.53 -3.43 31.29
N GLU A 663 4.31 -4.35 31.84
CA GLU A 663 5.42 -5.00 31.16
C GLU A 663 5.04 -6.46 30.94
N VAL A 664 4.93 -6.86 29.68
CA VAL A 664 4.54 -8.20 29.26
C VAL A 664 5.73 -8.87 28.63
N THR A 665 5.98 -10.12 28.98
CA THR A 665 6.98 -10.95 28.29
C THR A 665 6.32 -12.27 27.93
N ALA A 666 6.33 -12.59 26.64
CA ALA A 666 5.81 -13.83 26.12
C ALA A 666 6.92 -14.59 25.40
N THR A 667 7.20 -15.82 25.81
CA THR A 667 8.26 -16.67 25.24
C THR A 667 7.68 -17.92 24.58
N GLY A 668 8.39 -18.48 23.61
CA GLY A 668 7.95 -19.68 22.90
C GLY A 668 6.88 -19.40 21.85
N ILE A 669 6.78 -18.15 21.40
CA ILE A 669 5.98 -17.74 20.25
C ILE A 669 6.64 -18.34 19.00
N ALA A 670 5.84 -18.90 18.10
CA ALA A 670 6.37 -19.37 16.82
C ALA A 670 6.79 -18.16 15.97
N SER A 671 7.81 -18.31 15.14
CA SER A 671 8.11 -17.25 14.17
C SER A 671 6.92 -17.07 13.23
N PRO A 672 6.49 -15.84 12.95
CA PRO A 672 5.48 -15.59 11.94
C PRO A 672 5.96 -16.21 10.63
N THR A 673 5.23 -17.22 10.15
CA THR A 673 5.62 -17.95 8.96
C THR A 673 5.35 -17.06 7.75
N THR A 674 6.40 -16.63 7.06
CA THR A 674 6.29 -16.38 5.62
C THR A 674 5.80 -17.67 4.98
N PHE A 675 4.77 -17.63 4.12
CA PHE A 675 4.57 -18.71 3.16
C PHE A 675 5.74 -18.69 2.18
N ALA A 676 6.86 -19.27 2.60
CA ALA A 676 8.06 -19.41 1.79
C ALA A 676 7.95 -20.72 1.02
N THR A 677 7.34 -20.67 -0.17
CA THR A 677 7.92 -21.44 -1.27
C THR A 677 8.87 -20.48 -1.97
N SER A 678 10.17 -20.75 -1.92
CA SER A 678 11.20 -20.06 -2.72
C SER A 678 11.08 -20.37 -4.23
N VAL A 679 9.84 -20.57 -4.70
CA VAL A 679 9.50 -20.74 -6.09
C VAL A 679 8.58 -19.59 -6.43
N LEU A 680 9.09 -18.64 -7.22
CA LEU A 680 8.27 -17.57 -7.75
C LEU A 680 7.06 -18.21 -8.47
N PRO A 681 5.81 -17.75 -8.24
CA PRO A 681 4.61 -18.32 -8.84
C PRO A 681 4.65 -18.41 -10.37
N ASN A 682 5.53 -17.64 -11.02
CA ASN A 682 5.69 -17.54 -12.46
C ASN A 682 6.82 -18.43 -13.05
N GLN A 683 7.47 -19.30 -12.27
CA GLN A 683 8.53 -20.17 -12.78
C GLN A 683 8.47 -21.60 -12.22
N LEU A 684 8.75 -22.58 -13.08
CA LEU A 684 8.94 -23.99 -12.71
C LEU A 684 10.45 -24.26 -12.54
N PRO A 685 10.94 -24.65 -11.35
CA PRO A 685 12.36 -24.88 -11.12
C PRO A 685 12.95 -25.97 -12.04
N PRO A 686 14.24 -25.88 -12.43
CA PRO A 686 14.90 -26.91 -13.21
C PRO A 686 14.83 -28.29 -12.55
N GLY A 687 14.51 -29.32 -13.33
CA GLY A 687 14.42 -30.72 -12.86
C GLY A 687 13.01 -31.26 -12.65
N TYR A 688 11.99 -30.41 -12.68
CA TYR A 688 10.60 -30.86 -12.67
C TYR A 688 10.25 -31.54 -14.01
N ALA A 689 9.71 -32.76 -13.95
CA ALA A 689 9.39 -33.56 -15.12
C ALA A 689 7.87 -33.65 -15.31
N PRO A 690 7.32 -33.42 -16.52
CA PRO A 690 5.89 -33.53 -16.75
C PRO A 690 5.42 -34.96 -16.45
N CYS A 691 4.33 -35.08 -15.68
CA CYS A 691 3.80 -36.37 -15.26
C CYS A 691 2.37 -36.64 -15.75
N ALA A 692 1.56 -35.59 -15.95
CA ALA A 692 0.22 -35.74 -16.52
C ALA A 692 -0.29 -34.39 -17.06
N ALA A 693 -1.08 -34.44 -18.15
CA ALA A 693 -1.82 -33.28 -18.64
C ALA A 693 -2.99 -32.94 -17.69
N GLU A 694 -3.54 -31.72 -17.80
CA GLU A 694 -4.72 -31.31 -17.04
C GLU A 694 -5.88 -32.33 -17.17
N GLY A 695 -6.46 -32.71 -16.02
CA GLY A 695 -7.45 -33.78 -15.87
C GLY A 695 -6.88 -35.21 -15.81
N GLY A 696 -5.59 -35.41 -16.08
CA GLY A 696 -4.90 -36.69 -15.93
C GLY A 696 -4.46 -36.98 -14.50
N THR A 697 -3.77 -38.10 -14.27
CA THR A 697 -3.26 -38.47 -12.93
C THR A 697 -1.74 -38.50 -12.92
N CYS A 698 -1.13 -37.65 -12.09
CA CYS A 698 0.29 -37.65 -11.81
C CYS A 698 0.58 -38.60 -10.63
N THR A 699 1.55 -39.50 -10.77
CA THR A 699 1.87 -40.48 -9.72
C THR A 699 3.26 -40.20 -9.14
N PRO A 700 3.35 -39.70 -7.89
CA PRO A 700 4.60 -39.58 -7.16
C PRO A 700 5.39 -40.91 -7.12
N THR A 701 6.70 -40.78 -7.28
CA THR A 701 7.69 -41.86 -7.16
C THR A 701 8.17 -42.08 -5.73
N THR A 702 7.96 -41.09 -4.85
CA THR A 702 8.23 -41.15 -3.41
C THR A 702 7.00 -40.64 -2.64
N SER A 703 6.86 -41.05 -1.38
CA SER A 703 5.86 -40.48 -0.47
C SER A 703 6.21 -39.02 -0.16
N ASP A 704 5.24 -38.10 -0.21
CA ASP A 704 5.39 -36.65 0.01
C ASP A 704 6.21 -35.91 -1.08
N GLN A 705 6.22 -36.42 -2.32
CA GLN A 705 6.87 -35.74 -3.43
C GLN A 705 6.11 -34.47 -3.83
N VAL A 706 6.84 -33.36 -4.03
CA VAL A 706 6.22 -32.13 -4.53
C VAL A 706 5.78 -32.32 -5.98
N VAL A 707 4.55 -31.91 -6.26
CA VAL A 707 3.96 -31.83 -7.59
C VAL A 707 3.65 -30.36 -7.86
N ALA A 708 4.00 -29.88 -9.06
CA ALA A 708 3.60 -28.58 -9.57
C ALA A 708 2.45 -28.76 -10.56
N PHE A 709 1.51 -27.84 -10.62
CA PHE A 709 0.44 -27.78 -11.61
C PHE A 709 0.45 -26.38 -12.23
N GLY A 710 0.47 -26.26 -13.57
CA GLY A 710 0.51 -24.94 -14.20
C GLY A 710 0.91 -24.89 -15.68
N ALA A 711 0.96 -23.66 -16.22
CA ALA A 711 1.42 -23.33 -17.57
C ALA A 711 1.94 -21.87 -17.61
N GLY A 712 3.25 -21.65 -17.44
CA GLY A 712 3.85 -20.31 -17.33
C GLY A 712 3.62 -19.61 -15.97
N SER A 713 2.68 -20.11 -15.18
CA SER A 713 2.45 -19.85 -13.76
C SER A 713 2.01 -21.15 -13.09
N TYR A 714 2.44 -21.40 -11.86
CA TYR A 714 2.38 -22.72 -11.21
C TYR A 714 1.93 -22.63 -9.74
N VAL A 715 1.13 -23.62 -9.32
CA VAL A 715 0.81 -23.93 -7.92
C VAL A 715 1.41 -25.27 -7.54
N TYR A 716 1.77 -25.43 -6.26
CA TYR A 716 2.54 -26.57 -5.77
C TYR A 716 1.80 -27.29 -4.65
N ARG A 717 1.96 -28.62 -4.57
CA ARG A 717 1.40 -29.46 -3.51
C ARG A 717 2.26 -30.70 -3.30
N THR A 718 2.42 -31.16 -2.07
CA THR A 718 2.99 -32.48 -1.75
C THR A 718 1.95 -33.59 -1.94
N ALA A 719 2.37 -34.71 -2.52
CA ALA A 719 1.49 -35.85 -2.76
C ALA A 719 2.15 -37.17 -2.35
N ASP A 720 1.38 -38.00 -1.63
CA ASP A 720 1.84 -39.26 -1.04
C ASP A 720 1.33 -40.48 -1.83
N GLY A 721 0.67 -40.20 -2.95
CA GLY A 721 0.03 -41.15 -3.85
C GLY A 721 -0.49 -40.44 -5.10
N PRO A 722 -1.15 -41.16 -6.03
CA PRO A 722 -1.63 -40.58 -7.27
C PRO A 722 -2.51 -39.35 -7.04
N ILE A 723 -2.19 -38.25 -7.73
CA ILE A 723 -2.91 -36.98 -7.65
C ILE A 723 -3.47 -36.61 -9.03
N THR A 724 -4.72 -36.15 -9.09
CA THR A 724 -5.32 -35.65 -10.32
C THR A 724 -4.75 -34.28 -10.67
N CYS A 725 -4.54 -34.00 -11.95
CA CYS A 725 -3.97 -32.76 -12.44
C CYS A 725 -5.03 -31.72 -12.74
N ASP A 726 -5.71 -31.25 -11.69
CA ASP A 726 -6.74 -30.24 -11.80
C ASP A 726 -6.67 -29.25 -10.63
N ALA A 727 -7.33 -28.10 -10.76
CA ALA A 727 -7.32 -27.08 -9.72
C ALA A 727 -7.83 -27.60 -8.37
N ASN A 728 -8.79 -28.54 -8.34
CA ASN A 728 -9.34 -29.10 -7.09
C ASN A 728 -8.29 -29.86 -6.30
N ALA A 729 -7.47 -30.66 -6.99
CA ALA A 729 -6.36 -31.37 -6.39
C ALA A 729 -5.23 -30.43 -5.92
N PHE A 730 -5.18 -29.19 -6.38
CA PHE A 730 -4.22 -28.17 -5.94
C PHE A 730 -4.93 -27.05 -5.16
N HIS A 731 -5.80 -27.43 -4.23
CA HIS A 731 -6.47 -26.52 -3.28
C HIS A 731 -7.41 -25.48 -3.91
N GLY A 732 -7.94 -25.76 -5.09
CA GLY A 732 -8.86 -24.89 -5.82
C GLY A 732 -8.16 -23.84 -6.69
N ALA A 733 -6.82 -23.83 -6.75
CA ALA A 733 -6.07 -22.83 -7.49
C ALA A 733 -5.93 -23.19 -8.97
N ASP A 734 -6.45 -22.35 -9.87
CA ASP A 734 -6.07 -22.34 -11.29
C ASP A 734 -4.94 -21.32 -11.49
N PRO A 735 -3.67 -21.76 -11.53
CA PRO A 735 -2.52 -20.86 -11.59
C PRO A 735 -2.37 -20.13 -12.92
N ALA A 736 -3.07 -20.57 -13.98
CA ALA A 736 -2.92 -20.07 -15.34
C ALA A 736 -4.28 -20.11 -16.07
N PHE A 737 -5.20 -19.26 -15.59
CA PHE A 737 -6.58 -19.19 -16.08
C PHE A 737 -6.65 -18.99 -17.61
N GLY A 738 -7.48 -19.79 -18.29
CA GLY A 738 -7.64 -19.75 -19.74
C GLY A 738 -6.55 -20.48 -20.55
N LEU A 739 -5.54 -21.05 -19.88
CA LEU A 739 -4.56 -21.95 -20.48
C LEU A 739 -4.84 -23.41 -20.10
N VAL A 740 -4.34 -24.35 -20.90
CA VAL A 740 -4.30 -25.78 -20.52
C VAL A 740 -3.04 -26.03 -19.72
N LYS A 741 -3.20 -26.55 -18.50
CA LYS A 741 -2.13 -26.80 -17.54
C LYS A 741 -1.55 -28.21 -17.68
N THR A 742 -0.44 -28.46 -16.99
CA THR A 742 0.21 -29.77 -16.89
C THR A 742 0.71 -29.92 -15.46
N CYS A 743 0.68 -31.14 -14.92
CA CYS A 743 1.41 -31.44 -13.69
C CYS A 743 2.85 -31.82 -13.98
N TYR A 744 3.72 -31.50 -13.05
CA TYR A 744 5.13 -31.84 -13.07
C TYR A 744 5.54 -32.42 -11.71
N LEU A 745 6.27 -33.54 -11.72
CA LEU A 745 6.89 -34.10 -10.51
C LEU A 745 8.22 -33.40 -10.24
N ALA A 746 8.45 -33.01 -8.99
CA ALA A 746 9.75 -32.61 -8.51
C ALA A 746 10.75 -33.78 -8.61
N PRO A 747 12.07 -33.55 -8.73
CA PRO A 747 13.05 -34.63 -8.71
C PRO A 747 13.06 -35.37 -7.36
N ALA A 748 13.13 -36.71 -7.36
CA ALA A 748 13.20 -37.56 -6.17
C ALA A 748 14.57 -37.54 -5.44
N GLY A 749 15.44 -36.60 -5.80
CA GLY A 749 16.79 -36.42 -5.27
C GLY A 749 17.09 -34.93 -5.10
N GLY A 750 18.36 -34.54 -5.06
CA GLY A 750 18.76 -33.14 -4.95
C GLY A 750 18.27 -32.27 -6.12
N PRO A 751 18.34 -30.93 -5.99
CA PRO A 751 18.03 -30.01 -7.08
C PRO A 751 18.80 -30.37 -8.36
N ALA A 752 18.21 -30.13 -9.53
CA ALA A 752 18.86 -30.49 -10.79
C ALA A 752 20.24 -29.83 -10.93
N GLY A 753 21.24 -30.64 -11.29
CA GLY A 753 22.64 -30.23 -11.37
C GLY A 753 23.43 -30.37 -10.07
N TYR A 754 22.78 -30.48 -8.92
CA TYR A 754 23.45 -30.63 -7.63
C TYR A 754 23.91 -32.07 -7.39
N ALA A 755 25.09 -32.24 -6.79
CA ALA A 755 25.61 -33.54 -6.40
C ALA A 755 25.42 -33.75 -4.89
N THR A 756 24.94 -34.92 -4.47
CA THR A 756 24.86 -35.27 -3.05
C THR A 756 26.23 -35.16 -2.40
N CYS A 757 26.35 -34.35 -1.35
CA CYS A 757 27.62 -34.11 -0.66
C CYS A 757 27.63 -34.64 0.78
N ALA A 758 26.47 -34.83 1.42
CA ALA A 758 26.36 -35.49 2.71
C ALA A 758 24.95 -36.05 2.98
N PRO A 759 24.82 -37.17 3.69
CA PRO A 759 23.52 -37.59 4.26
C PRO A 759 23.13 -36.68 5.44
N SER A 760 21.86 -36.70 5.85
CA SER A 760 21.39 -35.99 7.06
C SER A 760 22.21 -36.36 8.29
N GLY A 761 22.60 -35.35 9.08
CA GLY A 761 23.50 -35.47 10.22
C GLY A 761 24.99 -35.55 9.84
N GLY A 762 25.32 -35.67 8.55
CA GLY A 762 26.69 -35.67 8.04
C GLY A 762 27.29 -34.27 7.88
N THR A 763 28.44 -34.16 7.23
CA THR A 763 29.09 -32.88 6.89
C THR A 763 29.41 -32.85 5.41
N CYS A 764 28.85 -31.87 4.70
CA CYS A 764 29.13 -31.61 3.30
C CYS A 764 30.48 -30.88 3.20
N THR A 765 31.47 -31.53 2.57
CA THR A 765 32.83 -30.98 2.37
C THR A 765 32.96 -30.45 0.95
N LEU A 766 33.28 -29.17 0.80
CA LEU A 766 33.26 -28.42 -0.45
C LEU A 766 34.66 -27.92 -0.81
N THR A 767 34.96 -27.86 -2.10
CA THR A 767 36.17 -27.22 -2.63
C THR A 767 35.84 -25.82 -3.12
N GLY A 768 35.85 -24.84 -2.22
CA GLY A 768 35.44 -23.46 -2.50
C GLY A 768 34.08 -23.13 -1.88
N THR A 769 33.44 -22.08 -2.38
CA THR A 769 32.10 -21.65 -1.97
C THR A 769 31.06 -22.25 -2.90
N HIS A 770 30.12 -23.01 -2.35
CA HIS A 770 28.99 -23.59 -3.09
C HIS A 770 27.69 -23.27 -2.37
N GLU A 771 26.62 -23.10 -3.13
CA GLU A 771 25.26 -23.23 -2.59
C GLU A 771 25.03 -24.70 -2.28
N VAL A 772 24.66 -24.98 -1.03
CA VAL A 772 24.30 -26.32 -0.56
C VAL A 772 22.80 -26.33 -0.32
N ALA A 773 22.11 -27.33 -0.85
CA ALA A 773 20.71 -27.58 -0.60
C ALA A 773 20.58 -28.67 0.47
N TYR A 774 19.91 -28.39 1.59
CA TYR A 774 19.49 -29.37 2.58
C TYR A 774 18.01 -29.65 2.38
N GLY A 775 17.63 -30.91 2.18
CA GLY A 775 16.23 -31.27 1.99
C GLY A 775 16.02 -32.61 1.28
N ALA A 776 14.81 -32.81 0.75
CA ALA A 776 14.41 -34.00 0.00
C ALA A 776 13.16 -33.71 -0.85
N ASP A 777 12.94 -34.52 -1.90
CA ASP A 777 11.66 -34.63 -2.60
C ASP A 777 11.08 -33.31 -3.15
N GLY A 778 11.95 -32.36 -3.51
CA GLY A 778 11.57 -31.05 -4.05
C GLY A 778 11.48 -29.92 -3.00
N ALA A 779 11.61 -30.23 -1.71
CA ALA A 779 11.60 -29.28 -0.60
C ALA A 779 13.01 -29.11 -0.03
N PHE A 780 13.63 -27.95 -0.27
CA PHE A 780 15.01 -27.67 0.12
C PHE A 780 15.15 -26.30 0.76
N HIS A 781 15.99 -26.22 1.79
CA HIS A 781 16.61 -24.97 2.21
C HIS A 781 18.00 -24.88 1.60
N PHE A 782 18.34 -23.71 1.10
CA PHE A 782 19.61 -23.45 0.46
C PHE A 782 20.46 -22.60 1.39
N ARG A 783 21.75 -22.90 1.48
CA ARG A 783 22.70 -22.08 2.20
C ARG A 783 24.03 -22.07 1.48
N LEU A 784 24.60 -20.89 1.39
CA LEU A 784 25.97 -20.70 0.97
C LEU A 784 26.95 -21.24 2.01
N ALA A 785 27.84 -22.14 1.57
CA ALA A 785 28.87 -22.72 2.42
C ALA A 785 30.23 -22.66 1.74
N THR A 786 31.23 -22.22 2.49
CA THR A 786 32.64 -22.24 2.07
C THR A 786 33.38 -23.28 2.89
N GLY A 787 33.96 -24.29 2.24
CA GLY A 787 34.59 -25.41 2.94
C GLY A 787 33.57 -26.41 3.47
N ASN A 788 33.30 -26.43 4.79
CA ASN A 788 32.46 -27.48 5.40
C ASN A 788 31.15 -26.91 5.94
N ILE A 789 30.02 -27.59 5.67
CA ILE A 789 28.73 -27.30 6.30
C ILE A 789 28.10 -28.57 6.87
N ALA A 790 27.57 -28.47 8.09
CA ALA A 790 26.84 -29.57 8.72
C ALA A 790 25.50 -29.78 7.99
N CYS A 791 25.16 -31.04 7.72
CA CYS A 791 23.93 -31.38 7.00
C CYS A 791 22.75 -31.59 7.95
N THR A 792 22.33 -30.52 8.62
CA THR A 792 21.28 -30.56 9.66
C THR A 792 20.31 -29.41 9.50
N ALA A 793 19.06 -29.58 9.96
CA ALA A 793 18.06 -28.50 9.94
C ALA A 793 18.55 -27.21 10.62
N ALA A 794 19.27 -27.32 11.73
CA ALA A 794 19.86 -26.17 12.43
C ALA A 794 20.90 -25.42 11.57
N ALA A 795 21.63 -26.14 10.72
CA ALA A 795 22.59 -25.54 9.80
C ALA A 795 21.95 -24.94 8.54
N PHE A 796 20.62 -25.02 8.39
CA PHE A 796 19.82 -24.50 7.27
C PHE A 796 18.53 -23.82 7.77
N ASP A 797 18.57 -23.27 8.99
CA ASP A 797 17.51 -22.53 9.70
C ASP A 797 16.27 -23.32 10.11
N SER A 798 15.82 -24.29 9.32
CA SER A 798 14.71 -25.17 9.72
C SER A 798 14.71 -26.52 8.99
N ASP A 799 13.71 -27.36 9.26
CA ASP A 799 13.49 -28.59 8.51
C ASP A 799 12.54 -28.30 7.33
N PRO A 800 13.01 -28.35 6.07
CA PRO A 800 12.17 -28.01 4.92
C PRO A 800 11.10 -29.07 4.63
N LEU A 801 11.23 -30.28 5.21
CA LEU A 801 10.26 -31.36 5.05
C LEU A 801 10.21 -32.26 6.30
N PRO A 802 9.52 -31.83 7.38
CA PRO A 802 9.47 -32.55 8.64
C PRO A 802 9.06 -34.02 8.50
N GLY A 803 9.74 -34.93 9.21
CA GLY A 803 9.42 -36.36 9.23
C GLY A 803 10.06 -37.22 8.12
N LYS A 804 10.72 -36.62 7.11
CA LYS A 804 11.51 -37.36 6.09
C LYS A 804 13.00 -37.48 6.40
N ALA A 805 13.70 -38.37 5.70
CA ALA A 805 15.16 -38.40 5.70
C ALA A 805 15.70 -37.38 4.69
N LYS A 806 16.67 -36.56 5.11
CA LYS A 806 17.22 -35.46 4.29
C LYS A 806 18.60 -35.82 3.79
N ALA A 807 19.08 -35.06 2.82
CA ALA A 807 20.47 -35.02 2.47
C ALA A 807 20.86 -33.60 2.07
N CYS A 808 22.17 -33.38 1.99
CA CYS A 808 22.76 -32.18 1.47
C CYS A 808 23.30 -32.43 0.09
N TYR A 809 23.09 -31.47 -0.79
CA TYR A 809 23.51 -31.50 -2.17
C TYR A 809 24.27 -30.21 -2.45
N ALA A 810 25.41 -30.26 -3.11
CA ALA A 810 26.19 -29.10 -3.45
C ALA A 810 25.99 -28.74 -4.92
N SER A 811 25.82 -27.44 -5.20
CA SER A 811 25.72 -26.90 -6.55
C SER A 811 27.03 -27.10 -7.34
N PRO A 812 26.95 -27.31 -8.67
CA PRO A 812 28.04 -26.99 -9.57
C PRO A 812 28.10 -25.46 -9.65
N GLY A 813 29.28 -24.84 -9.64
CA GLY A 813 29.44 -23.38 -9.48
C GLY A 813 28.87 -22.43 -10.57
N ALA A 814 27.85 -22.82 -11.35
CA ALA A 814 27.13 -22.03 -12.36
C ALA A 814 25.62 -21.90 -12.00
N PRO A 815 24.87 -20.92 -12.56
CA PRO A 815 23.44 -20.78 -12.33
C PRO A 815 22.65 -22.03 -12.80
N PRO A 816 21.61 -22.47 -12.08
CA PRO A 816 20.78 -23.61 -12.49
C PRO A 816 20.03 -23.36 -13.80
N GLY A 817 19.99 -24.36 -14.69
CA GLY A 817 19.35 -24.26 -16.02
C GLY A 817 20.37 -24.13 -17.17
N ASP A 818 19.90 -23.75 -18.36
CA ASP A 818 20.73 -23.69 -19.58
C ASP A 818 21.55 -22.38 -19.67
N TRP A 819 22.23 -22.03 -18.58
CA TRP A 819 23.13 -20.88 -18.49
C TRP A 819 24.56 -21.27 -18.85
N ALA A 820 25.11 -20.68 -19.91
CA ALA A 820 26.50 -20.88 -20.31
C ALA A 820 27.36 -19.72 -19.78
N LYS A 821 28.47 -20.05 -19.10
CA LYS A 821 29.45 -19.04 -18.68
C LYS A 821 30.04 -18.34 -19.90
N CYS A 822 30.00 -17.02 -19.93
CA CYS A 822 30.54 -16.21 -21.01
C CYS A 822 31.78 -15.40 -20.62
N ALA A 823 31.98 -15.09 -19.33
CA ALA A 823 33.17 -14.39 -18.84
C ALA A 823 33.43 -14.66 -17.35
N ASP A 824 34.70 -14.62 -16.94
CA ASP A 824 35.10 -14.46 -15.54
C ASP A 824 34.84 -13.01 -15.06
N GLU A 825 34.77 -12.79 -13.75
CA GLU A 825 34.72 -11.44 -13.16
C GLU A 825 35.90 -10.57 -13.67
N ASN A 826 35.59 -9.34 -14.08
CA ASN A 826 36.46 -8.41 -14.80
C ASN A 826 36.77 -8.77 -16.27
N GLY A 827 36.18 -9.84 -16.80
CA GLY A 827 36.15 -10.13 -18.23
C GLY A 827 35.06 -9.35 -18.99
N SER A 828 34.80 -9.73 -20.25
CA SER A 828 33.71 -9.16 -21.05
C SER A 828 32.87 -10.28 -21.68
N CYS A 829 31.57 -10.24 -21.43
CA CYS A 829 30.58 -11.16 -21.98
C CYS A 829 30.03 -10.59 -23.29
N ALA A 830 30.38 -11.21 -24.42
CA ALA A 830 29.94 -10.76 -25.74
C ALA A 830 28.77 -11.61 -26.25
N VAL A 831 27.63 -10.97 -26.53
CA VAL A 831 26.45 -11.61 -27.12
C VAL A 831 25.98 -10.89 -28.38
N SER A 832 25.32 -11.63 -29.27
CA SER A 832 24.56 -11.06 -30.39
C SER A 832 23.09 -10.86 -29.96
N GLY A 833 22.59 -9.62 -30.03
CA GLY A 833 21.21 -9.27 -29.63
C GLY A 833 21.01 -9.21 -28.11
N VAL A 834 19.82 -8.83 -27.67
CA VAL A 834 19.46 -8.79 -26.24
C VAL A 834 19.35 -10.23 -25.72
N ARG A 835 20.17 -10.59 -24.73
CA ARG A 835 20.13 -11.89 -24.04
C ARG A 835 20.02 -11.71 -22.54
N PRO A 836 19.34 -12.61 -21.81
CA PRO A 836 19.46 -12.70 -20.37
C PRO A 836 20.92 -12.90 -19.99
N MET A 837 21.37 -12.09 -19.04
CA MET A 837 22.69 -12.20 -18.41
C MET A 837 22.48 -12.46 -16.93
N ALA A 838 23.21 -13.43 -16.40
CA ALA A 838 23.35 -13.59 -14.96
C ALA A 838 24.78 -13.20 -14.58
N PHE A 839 24.95 -12.41 -13.52
CA PHE A 839 26.24 -12.10 -12.91
C PHE A 839 26.19 -12.57 -11.47
N GLY A 840 27.16 -13.37 -11.04
CA GLY A 840 27.19 -13.88 -9.67
C GLY A 840 28.02 -15.13 -9.52
N ALA A 841 27.90 -15.75 -8.35
CA ALA A 841 28.53 -17.02 -8.02
C ALA A 841 27.75 -17.71 -6.91
N ALA A 842 27.84 -19.03 -6.87
CA ALA A 842 27.38 -19.84 -5.75
C ALA A 842 25.89 -19.60 -5.37
N GLY A 843 25.00 -19.58 -6.36
CA GLY A 843 23.55 -19.50 -6.11
C GLY A 843 23.00 -18.08 -6.10
N ASP A 844 23.79 -17.10 -5.68
CA ASP A 844 23.42 -15.70 -5.71
C ASP A 844 23.85 -15.05 -7.03
N TYR A 845 22.86 -14.88 -7.90
CA TYR A 845 23.04 -14.27 -9.21
C TYR A 845 22.10 -13.08 -9.38
N TRP A 846 22.68 -11.93 -9.71
CA TRP A 846 21.92 -10.85 -10.33
C TRP A 846 21.53 -11.28 -11.74
N ALA A 847 20.26 -11.13 -12.09
CA ALA A 847 19.75 -11.38 -13.43
C ALA A 847 19.37 -10.05 -14.10
N GLY A 848 19.80 -9.88 -15.35
CA GLY A 848 19.43 -8.75 -16.18
C GLY A 848 19.49 -9.14 -17.65
N SER A 849 19.65 -8.14 -18.53
CA SER A 849 19.82 -8.38 -19.96
C SER A 849 21.04 -7.65 -20.49
N THR A 850 21.64 -8.20 -21.55
CA THR A 850 22.86 -7.67 -22.18
C THR A 850 22.69 -7.67 -23.69
N ASN A 851 23.23 -6.66 -24.37
CA ASN A 851 23.30 -6.60 -25.83
C ASN A 851 24.70 -6.14 -26.25
N GLY A 852 25.41 -6.95 -27.02
CA GLY A 852 26.79 -6.68 -27.40
C GLY A 852 27.81 -7.13 -26.34
N ALA A 853 28.95 -6.43 -26.26
CA ALA A 853 30.03 -6.74 -25.33
C ALA A 853 29.83 -6.00 -24.00
N THR A 854 29.46 -6.73 -22.96
CA THR A 854 29.16 -6.17 -21.62
C THR A 854 30.24 -6.57 -20.63
N PRO A 855 30.85 -5.60 -19.89
CA PRO A 855 31.83 -5.92 -18.87
C PRO A 855 31.23 -6.74 -17.73
N CYS A 856 31.94 -7.78 -17.31
CA CYS A 856 31.50 -8.69 -16.26
C CYS A 856 31.95 -8.21 -14.88
N THR A 857 31.41 -7.08 -14.41
CA THR A 857 31.84 -6.45 -13.15
C THR A 857 30.66 -6.00 -12.29
N THR A 858 30.87 -5.89 -10.99
CA THR A 858 29.91 -5.33 -10.03
C THR A 858 29.46 -3.92 -10.43
N GLY A 859 30.39 -3.09 -10.93
CA GLY A 859 30.10 -1.73 -11.40
C GLY A 859 29.20 -1.68 -12.64
N THR A 860 29.14 -2.76 -13.43
CA THR A 860 28.27 -2.85 -14.61
C THR A 860 26.83 -3.25 -14.25
N VAL A 861 26.65 -4.03 -13.19
CA VAL A 861 25.32 -4.55 -12.78
C VAL A 861 24.69 -3.77 -11.62
N GLY A 862 25.44 -2.85 -10.99
CA GLY A 862 24.95 -1.96 -9.93
C GLY A 862 24.80 -2.63 -8.55
N VAL A 863 25.03 -3.93 -8.46
CA VAL A 863 24.95 -4.72 -7.23
C VAL A 863 26.10 -5.72 -7.15
N ASP A 864 26.50 -6.07 -5.94
CA ASP A 864 27.37 -7.23 -5.70
C ASP A 864 26.51 -8.38 -5.16
N PRO A 865 26.09 -9.33 -6.02
CA PRO A 865 25.19 -10.39 -5.61
C PRO A 865 25.84 -11.40 -4.67
N ALA A 866 27.17 -11.49 -4.64
CA ALA A 866 27.90 -12.43 -3.78
C ALA A 866 29.17 -11.74 -3.22
N TYR A 867 28.98 -10.88 -2.22
CA TYR A 867 30.03 -10.04 -1.66
C TYR A 867 31.21 -10.86 -1.10
N GLY A 868 32.44 -10.53 -1.52
CA GLY A 868 33.66 -11.22 -1.12
C GLY A 868 33.95 -12.55 -1.84
N VAL A 869 33.12 -12.94 -2.82
CA VAL A 869 33.30 -14.13 -3.66
C VAL A 869 33.62 -13.73 -5.10
N ALA A 870 34.47 -14.49 -5.78
CA ALA A 870 34.78 -14.27 -7.19
C ALA A 870 33.60 -14.68 -8.08
N LYS A 871 33.10 -13.77 -8.94
CA LYS A 871 31.92 -14.00 -9.79
C LYS A 871 32.28 -14.46 -11.20
N ALA A 872 31.23 -14.77 -11.95
CA ALA A 872 31.28 -14.90 -13.39
C ALA A 872 29.98 -14.40 -14.03
N CYS A 873 30.02 -14.16 -15.33
CA CYS A 873 28.83 -13.86 -16.14
C CYS A 873 28.41 -15.08 -16.93
N TYR A 874 27.10 -15.22 -17.07
CA TYR A 874 26.46 -16.31 -17.78
C TYR A 874 25.37 -15.76 -18.70
N THR A 875 25.09 -16.46 -19.80
CA THR A 875 24.01 -16.12 -20.72
C THR A 875 23.10 -17.31 -20.95
N TRP A 876 21.78 -17.08 -20.96
CA TRP A 876 20.81 -18.13 -21.19
C TRP A 876 20.89 -18.64 -22.64
N SER A 877 20.87 -19.96 -22.79
CA SER A 877 21.06 -20.64 -24.08
C SER A 877 20.02 -21.74 -24.39
N GLY A 878 19.04 -21.94 -23.50
CA GLY A 878 18.09 -23.06 -23.59
C GLY A 878 16.65 -22.72 -23.99
N PRO A 879 15.82 -23.76 -24.25
CA PRO A 879 14.37 -23.62 -24.42
C PRO A 879 13.69 -23.09 -23.13
N PRO A 880 12.43 -22.62 -23.21
CA PRO A 880 11.67 -22.23 -22.03
C PRO A 880 11.53 -23.42 -21.05
N PRO A 881 11.66 -23.20 -19.74
CA PRO A 881 11.46 -24.26 -18.73
C PRO A 881 10.10 -24.95 -18.91
N GLY A 882 10.09 -26.29 -18.95
CA GLY A 882 8.89 -27.11 -19.19
C GLY A 882 8.52 -27.30 -20.68
N PHE A 883 9.13 -26.54 -21.60
CA PHE A 883 8.86 -26.60 -23.05
C PHE A 883 10.13 -26.99 -23.82
N ALA A 884 10.70 -28.15 -23.49
CA ALA A 884 12.03 -28.56 -23.96
C ALA A 884 12.14 -28.81 -25.47
N ARG A 885 11.01 -28.98 -26.19
CA ARG A 885 11.01 -29.32 -27.61
C ARG A 885 10.69 -28.10 -28.46
N GLN A 886 11.69 -27.56 -29.16
CA GLN A 886 11.42 -26.63 -30.26
C GLN A 886 10.63 -27.35 -31.36
N CYS A 887 9.47 -26.82 -31.71
CA CYS A 887 8.59 -27.41 -32.72
C CYS A 887 8.58 -26.65 -34.05
N ALA A 888 8.95 -25.37 -34.06
CA ALA A 888 9.05 -24.55 -35.27
C ALA A 888 9.98 -23.35 -35.04
N ALA A 889 10.63 -22.85 -36.09
CA ALA A 889 11.26 -21.53 -36.08
C ALA A 889 10.20 -20.43 -36.27
N GLU A 890 10.53 -19.17 -35.97
CA GLU A 890 9.64 -18.05 -36.26
C GLU A 890 9.27 -18.02 -37.76
N HIS A 891 8.00 -17.77 -38.04
CA HIS A 891 7.34 -17.85 -39.35
C HIS A 891 7.05 -19.25 -39.91
N ASP A 892 7.51 -20.33 -39.27
CA ASP A 892 7.10 -21.70 -39.60
C ASP A 892 5.81 -22.11 -38.85
N SER A 893 5.37 -23.35 -39.03
CA SER A 893 4.20 -23.90 -38.32
C SER A 893 4.59 -25.00 -37.33
N CYS A 894 4.19 -24.83 -36.08
CA CYS A 894 4.34 -25.82 -35.02
C CYS A 894 3.20 -26.85 -35.10
N ALA A 895 3.54 -28.13 -35.31
CA ALA A 895 2.56 -29.20 -35.33
C ALA A 895 2.05 -29.50 -33.92
N VAL A 896 0.80 -29.12 -33.65
CA VAL A 896 0.11 -29.33 -32.37
C VAL A 896 -1.01 -30.36 -32.56
N ALA A 897 -0.98 -31.42 -31.75
CA ALA A 897 -2.01 -32.45 -31.71
C ALA A 897 -2.92 -32.24 -30.49
N GLY A 898 -4.23 -32.08 -30.74
CA GLY A 898 -5.19 -31.73 -29.70
C GLY A 898 -4.99 -30.31 -29.16
N GLN A 899 -5.54 -30.02 -27.99
CA GLN A 899 -5.36 -28.73 -27.34
C GLN A 899 -4.04 -28.71 -26.54
N ARG A 900 -3.06 -27.91 -26.96
CA ARG A 900 -1.76 -27.75 -26.29
C ARG A 900 -1.39 -26.28 -26.16
N THR A 901 -0.75 -25.96 -25.04
CA THR A 901 -0.05 -24.69 -24.86
C THR A 901 1.27 -24.73 -25.64
N VAL A 902 1.56 -23.66 -26.38
CA VAL A 902 2.82 -23.44 -27.09
C VAL A 902 3.46 -22.18 -26.50
N ALA A 903 4.78 -22.21 -26.31
CA ALA A 903 5.56 -21.04 -25.94
C ALA A 903 6.20 -20.44 -27.19
N PHE A 904 6.06 -19.15 -27.42
CA PHE A 904 6.71 -18.41 -28.51
C PHE A 904 7.65 -17.38 -27.92
N GLY A 905 8.90 -17.37 -28.36
CA GLY A 905 9.88 -16.42 -27.85
C GLY A 905 11.31 -16.86 -28.09
N ALA A 906 12.22 -16.14 -27.45
CA ALA A 906 13.65 -16.46 -27.44
C ALA A 906 14.29 -15.82 -26.21
N ALA A 907 15.46 -16.33 -25.83
CA ALA A 907 16.34 -15.70 -24.86
C ALA A 907 15.59 -15.29 -23.57
N GLY A 908 14.88 -16.24 -22.95
CA GLY A 908 14.20 -16.03 -21.67
C GLY A 908 12.90 -15.22 -21.71
N SER A 909 12.55 -14.58 -22.83
CA SER A 909 11.27 -13.88 -22.99
C SER A 909 10.33 -14.69 -23.89
N TYR A 910 9.22 -15.16 -23.31
CA TYR A 910 8.27 -16.04 -23.96
C TYR A 910 6.82 -15.65 -23.68
N VAL A 911 5.97 -15.76 -24.70
CA VAL A 911 4.51 -15.61 -24.62
C VAL A 911 3.88 -16.97 -24.85
N TYR A 912 2.87 -17.31 -24.04
CA TYR A 912 2.24 -18.62 -24.05
C TYR A 912 0.83 -18.52 -24.60
N ARG A 913 0.44 -19.46 -25.47
CA ARG A 913 -0.93 -19.53 -25.98
C ARG A 913 -1.34 -20.97 -26.26
N THR A 914 -2.62 -21.27 -26.00
CA THR A 914 -3.21 -22.59 -26.26
C THR A 914 -3.79 -22.67 -27.68
N PHE A 915 -3.45 -23.73 -28.41
CA PHE A 915 -3.94 -24.00 -29.76
C PHE A 915 -4.52 -25.42 -29.84
N SER A 916 -5.52 -25.61 -30.71
CA SER A 916 -6.23 -26.89 -30.93
C SER A 916 -5.85 -27.60 -32.23
N GLY A 917 -4.81 -27.13 -32.92
CA GLY A 917 -4.29 -27.66 -34.18
C GLY A 917 -3.00 -26.94 -34.60
N PRO A 918 -2.42 -27.26 -35.76
CA PRO A 918 -1.18 -26.65 -36.24
C PRO A 918 -1.22 -25.13 -36.13
N THR A 919 -0.21 -24.53 -35.48
CA THR A 919 -0.20 -23.10 -35.18
C THR A 919 0.96 -22.38 -35.88
N PRO A 920 0.75 -21.20 -36.49
CA PRO A 920 1.83 -20.37 -37.01
C PRO A 920 2.70 -19.83 -35.88
N CYS A 921 4.02 -20.00 -36.00
CA CYS A 921 4.98 -19.49 -35.03
C CYS A 921 5.28 -18.01 -35.27
N THR A 922 4.31 -17.13 -35.00
CA THR A 922 4.39 -15.70 -35.37
C THR A 922 3.86 -14.79 -34.27
N VAL A 923 4.36 -13.55 -34.20
CA VAL A 923 3.86 -12.51 -33.30
C VAL A 923 2.34 -12.36 -33.37
N GLN A 924 1.75 -12.38 -34.57
CA GLN A 924 0.29 -12.26 -34.75
C GLN A 924 -0.47 -13.43 -34.12
N ALA A 925 0.05 -14.65 -34.24
CA ALA A 925 -0.57 -15.83 -33.65
C ALA A 925 -0.49 -15.82 -32.11
N PHE A 926 0.50 -15.14 -31.52
CA PHE A 926 0.69 -15.04 -30.07
C PHE A 926 0.20 -13.70 -29.48
N GLY A 927 -0.22 -12.75 -30.32
CA GLY A 927 -0.84 -11.49 -29.93
C GLY A 927 0.13 -10.38 -29.51
N THR A 928 1.37 -10.71 -29.18
CA THR A 928 2.42 -9.74 -28.84
C THR A 928 3.79 -10.29 -29.20
N ASP A 929 4.75 -9.38 -29.41
CA ASP A 929 6.13 -9.74 -29.63
C ASP A 929 6.85 -9.84 -28.27
N PRO A 930 7.23 -11.04 -27.81
CA PRO A 930 7.93 -11.18 -26.53
C PRO A 930 9.32 -10.51 -26.55
N LEU A 931 9.94 -10.34 -27.72
CA LEU A 931 11.29 -9.80 -27.83
C LEU A 931 11.54 -9.19 -29.22
N HIS A 932 11.22 -7.90 -29.35
CA HIS A 932 11.33 -7.16 -30.60
C HIS A 932 12.77 -7.14 -31.15
N GLY A 933 12.94 -7.44 -32.45
CA GLY A 933 14.23 -7.42 -33.15
C GLY A 933 15.11 -8.67 -32.97
N THR A 934 14.62 -9.70 -32.27
CA THR A 934 15.30 -11.00 -32.12
C THR A 934 14.52 -12.09 -32.85
N ALA A 935 15.19 -13.07 -33.46
CA ALA A 935 14.52 -14.22 -34.08
C ALA A 935 13.99 -15.17 -32.99
N LYS A 936 12.71 -15.53 -33.06
CA LYS A 936 12.02 -16.39 -32.09
C LYS A 936 11.90 -17.83 -32.57
N ALA A 937 11.42 -18.69 -31.68
CA ALA A 937 10.97 -20.02 -32.01
C ALA A 937 9.77 -20.42 -31.16
N CYS A 938 9.09 -21.48 -31.58
CA CYS A 938 7.98 -22.07 -30.85
C CYS A 938 8.43 -23.36 -30.18
N PHE A 939 7.98 -23.53 -28.95
CA PHE A 939 8.36 -24.63 -28.09
C PHE A 939 7.12 -25.33 -27.51
N LEU A 940 7.21 -26.64 -27.40
CA LEU A 940 6.21 -27.54 -26.84
C LEU A 940 6.78 -28.26 -25.62
N THR A 941 5.88 -28.66 -24.73
CA THR A 941 6.17 -29.68 -23.73
C THR A 941 6.59 -30.99 -24.44
N SER A 942 7.50 -31.75 -23.81
CA SER A 942 8.06 -33.00 -24.35
C SER A 942 7.01 -34.08 -24.57
#